data_AF-A0A0W0UNM6-F1
#
_entry.id   AF-A0A0W0UNM6-F1
#
_cell.length_a   1.000
_cell.length_b   1.000
_cell.length_c   1.000
_cell.angle_alpha   90.00
_cell.angle_beta   90.00
_cell.angle_gamma   90.00
#
_symmetry.space_group_name_H-M   'P 1'
#
loop_
_entity.id
_entity.type
_entity.pdbx_description
1 polymer ?
#
loop_
_entity_poly.entity_id
_entity_poly.type
_entity_poly.pdbx_seq_one_letter_code
_entity_poly.pdbx_strand_id
1 'polypeptide(L)'
;MANFKKYSGNYVEVIDKLIPVFGFLTGYYEAQQTKETYLDALERDLNRTAYLSYKSSAEEMKQRLARTEGRKDSDLSYTQGNLTGAVFTINGMLKRLVESGPRAEAEGTKKGAYGSIRLAYEDDAGVDCGLSIAYIRNDPDLEKGEPFVPVEERKHYLAVAIIKNITAAPKDREVIYITAPTPLADSKVEIRSDKDKEINAEIDKVLEHGEDITDQDIPAELDKHLNSKGLSHLLKGLFKGDQLSLAHFNQLDERIAESTNIDNHDFKKNQLQRLIDNARMSLPEDKALKQYLDEVEKYSLTDFDFFKDDNFERTLEMVVEQINEHMQQIVDSEPERSKKFMLSHFLTTYAMIELNERQDYQREMMLAQAKVVLKTGVTQEFDELLFLAQEKAEKDDPKKISALKELILNARKSLPEHQELQHYLNSEEERALTKLTFYDDFDQKLETIFYQINEHIGSKNTQLSNDAKLKNQLTFAAIRLEQYTKSLTEDSKEYPLRAWLGMKAEELRSLRDNSLEDAEIYRDVEFTQLISSFVKQGQELQDKVIFFSEQLKRLADHLESDKEAQYIHTFLLAESNTLKGIMANPSKAESYRDMQFTDLVSELLDQGFKKQQNDIINNAKTQIIRKISPFDRDNANRAIDLHTRLKKAEPVLPSSKSVPPQKHGQSFWQRHRNNIIGGLSLIFLTILITGLLASGLLAPLGLALAAGTVTTVLIAGGATVGGIALATTAKSAYEENKWANEEWAYENSKERQEEKAYEISKDKYDKAVTDIEAIERKRDEDLSALDTHFNETKPAIMKVVEDKLLVEEDSSLLSEVTALDKALNKAAAPPIDIIQEVRAKLDAVSTAKSSTELPEKPQKDVVHSENDLTIEKKVQ
;
A
#
# COMPACT_ATOMS: atom_id res chain seq x y z
N MET A 1 -14.77 22.35 35.98
CA MET A 1 -14.57 22.71 34.57
C MET A 1 -13.51 21.78 34.03
N ALA A 2 -13.72 21.16 32.87
CA ALA A 2 -12.66 20.38 32.25
C ALA A 2 -11.61 21.38 31.76
N ASN A 3 -10.35 21.17 32.15
CA ASN A 3 -9.25 21.93 31.58
C ASN A 3 -8.60 21.04 30.53
N PHE A 4 -8.42 21.56 29.32
CA PHE A 4 -7.55 20.95 28.33
C PHE A 4 -6.09 21.10 28.76
N LYS A 5 -5.24 20.19 28.27
CA LYS A 5 -3.80 20.27 28.43
C LYS A 5 -3.16 20.73 27.14
N LYS A 6 -2.36 21.81 27.21
CA LYS A 6 -1.52 22.29 26.12
C LYS A 6 -0.06 21.96 26.35
N TYR A 7 0.54 21.46 25.29
CA TYR A 7 1.96 21.23 25.16
C TYR A 7 2.46 22.08 24.00
N SER A 8 3.47 22.91 24.28
CA SER A 8 4.16 23.70 23.27
C SER A 8 5.66 23.52 23.39
N GLY A 9 6.36 23.72 22.27
CA GLY A 9 7.80 23.55 22.15
C GLY A 9 8.19 23.21 20.72
N ASN A 10 9.43 22.79 20.52
CA ASN A 10 9.76 22.15 19.24
C ASN A 10 9.22 20.72 19.18
N TYR A 11 9.14 20.15 17.97
CA TYR A 11 8.55 18.83 17.75
C TYR A 11 9.20 17.72 18.58
N VAL A 12 10.52 17.73 18.75
CA VAL A 12 11.24 16.73 19.55
C VAL A 12 10.88 16.87 21.03
N GLU A 13 10.90 18.10 21.55
CA GLU A 13 10.51 18.38 22.95
C GLU A 13 9.08 17.96 23.27
N VAL A 14 8.13 18.24 22.36
CA VAL A 14 6.72 17.88 22.59
C VAL A 14 6.53 16.37 22.52
N ILE A 15 7.20 15.66 21.58
CA ILE A 15 7.15 14.20 21.56
C ILE A 15 7.78 13.61 22.82
N ASP A 16 8.97 14.05 23.21
CA ASP A 16 9.67 13.50 24.37
C ASP A 16 8.83 13.62 25.65
N LYS A 17 8.10 14.72 25.81
CA LYS A 17 7.12 14.90 26.90
C LYS A 17 5.95 13.91 26.81
N LEU A 18 5.53 13.51 25.62
CA LEU A 18 4.36 12.64 25.39
C LEU A 18 4.70 11.15 25.26
N ILE A 19 5.98 10.78 25.12
CA ILE A 19 6.45 9.38 25.00
C ILE A 19 5.82 8.45 26.05
N PRO A 20 5.76 8.80 27.36
CA PRO A 20 5.19 7.91 28.37
C PRO A 20 3.72 7.55 28.13
N VAL A 21 2.96 8.49 27.54
CA VAL A 21 1.54 8.31 27.24
C VAL A 21 1.36 7.55 25.93
N PHE A 22 2.19 7.84 24.93
CA PHE A 22 2.01 7.29 23.59
C PHE A 22 2.72 5.96 23.40
N GLY A 23 3.65 5.54 24.26
CA GLY A 23 4.18 4.17 24.43
C GLY A 23 4.98 3.56 23.25
N PHE A 24 4.71 3.97 22.02
CA PHE A 24 5.27 3.46 20.76
C PHE A 24 5.89 4.58 19.90
N LEU A 25 5.85 5.84 20.35
CA LEU A 25 6.38 6.98 19.60
C LEU A 25 7.92 7.06 19.53
N THR A 26 8.66 6.22 20.24
CA THR A 26 10.14 6.31 20.28
C THR A 26 10.78 6.12 18.89
N GLY A 27 10.10 5.44 17.96
CA GLY A 27 10.58 5.27 16.58
C GLY A 27 10.24 6.41 15.61
N TYR A 28 9.52 7.45 16.03
CA TYR A 28 8.86 8.42 15.12
C TYR A 28 9.71 9.66 14.76
N TYR A 29 10.84 9.85 15.44
CA TYR A 29 11.84 10.87 15.10
C TYR A 29 13.25 10.29 14.89
N GLU A 30 13.39 8.95 14.89
CA GLU A 30 14.63 8.33 14.40
C GLU A 30 14.80 8.72 12.92
N ALA A 31 16.02 9.08 12.53
CA ALA A 31 16.32 9.35 11.13
C ALA A 31 15.99 8.10 10.30
N GLN A 32 15.35 8.27 9.15
CA GLN A 32 15.25 7.16 8.21
C GLN A 32 16.67 6.69 7.85
N GLN A 33 16.82 5.37 7.68
CA GLN A 33 18.11 4.78 7.34
C GLN A 33 18.64 5.29 5.98
N THR A 34 17.73 5.69 5.08
CA THR A 34 18.07 6.25 3.77
C THR A 34 17.09 7.36 3.37
N LYS A 35 17.57 8.28 2.51
CA LYS A 35 16.74 9.31 1.86
C LYS A 35 15.58 8.71 1.05
N GLU A 36 15.79 7.56 0.43
CA GLU A 36 14.77 6.84 -0.35
C GLU A 36 13.60 6.41 0.54
N THR A 37 13.87 5.79 1.70
CA THR A 37 12.81 5.42 2.65
C THR A 37 12.05 6.65 3.19
N TYR A 38 12.73 7.78 3.37
CA TYR A 38 12.09 9.05 3.72
C TYR A 38 11.12 9.50 2.63
N LEU A 39 11.57 9.53 1.37
CA LEU A 39 10.76 9.98 0.24
C LEU A 39 9.57 9.04 -0.01
N ASP A 40 9.75 7.72 0.09
CA ASP A 40 8.66 6.75 -0.06
C ASP A 40 7.58 6.89 1.03
N ALA A 41 8.00 7.19 2.26
CA ALA A 41 7.06 7.43 3.36
C ALA A 41 6.33 8.76 3.17
N LEU A 42 7.05 9.80 2.73
CA LEU A 42 6.52 11.12 2.47
C LEU A 42 5.52 11.11 1.30
N GLU A 43 5.86 10.50 0.17
CA GLU A 43 5.00 10.41 -1.02
C GLU A 43 3.66 9.75 -0.70
N ARG A 44 3.68 8.68 0.11
CA ARG A 44 2.45 8.02 0.56
C ARG A 44 1.54 8.93 1.38
N ASP A 45 2.09 9.80 2.23
CA ASP A 45 1.29 10.74 3.01
C ASP A 45 0.89 11.98 2.20
N LEU A 46 1.72 12.44 1.25
CA LEU A 46 1.37 13.53 0.33
C LEU A 46 0.10 13.19 -0.46
N ASN A 47 -0.07 11.94 -0.86
CA ASN A 47 -1.28 11.49 -1.55
C ASN A 47 -2.51 11.35 -0.65
N ARG A 48 -2.33 11.26 0.67
CA ARG A 48 -3.40 11.15 1.68
C ARG A 48 -3.71 12.48 2.38
N THR A 49 -2.86 13.47 2.16
CA THR A 49 -2.95 14.80 2.78
C THR A 49 -3.89 15.65 1.96
N ALA A 50 -4.82 16.32 2.61
CA ALA A 50 -5.57 17.42 2.02
C ALA A 50 -4.80 18.73 2.18
N TYR A 51 -5.01 19.67 1.27
CA TYR A 51 -4.26 20.91 1.20
C TYR A 51 -5.16 22.11 1.41
N LEU A 52 -4.61 23.17 2.01
CA LEU A 52 -5.26 24.47 2.10
C LEU A 52 -4.25 25.56 1.74
N SER A 53 -4.37 26.08 0.52
CA SER A 53 -3.66 27.30 0.14
C SER A 53 -4.49 28.13 -0.83
N TYR A 54 -4.53 29.44 -0.59
CA TYR A 54 -5.16 30.41 -1.49
C TYR A 54 -4.15 30.98 -2.51
N LYS A 55 -2.86 30.72 -2.32
CA LYS A 55 -1.76 31.22 -3.16
C LYS A 55 -1.20 30.15 -4.08
N SER A 56 -1.10 28.93 -3.57
CA SER A 56 -0.46 27.80 -4.22
C SER A 56 -1.48 26.71 -4.53
N SER A 57 -1.26 25.99 -5.62
CA SER A 57 -1.95 24.72 -5.88
C SER A 57 -1.47 23.61 -4.94
N ALA A 58 -2.30 22.57 -4.77
CA ALA A 58 -1.94 21.35 -4.06
C ALA A 58 -0.68 20.70 -4.65
N GLU A 59 -0.48 20.76 -5.96
CA GLU A 59 0.71 20.21 -6.62
C GLU A 59 1.97 21.02 -6.27
N GLU A 60 1.88 22.35 -6.26
CA GLU A 60 2.99 23.20 -5.81
C GLU A 60 3.31 22.96 -4.32
N MET A 61 2.29 22.79 -3.48
CA MET A 61 2.47 22.41 -2.07
C MET A 61 3.17 21.05 -1.96
N LYS A 62 2.71 20.02 -2.68
CA LYS A 62 3.35 18.69 -2.70
C LYS A 62 4.83 18.79 -3.04
N GLN A 63 5.15 19.54 -4.08
CA GLN A 63 6.53 19.77 -4.49
C GLN A 63 7.35 20.46 -3.40
N ARG A 64 6.81 21.48 -2.74
CA ARG A 64 7.51 22.14 -1.62
C ARG A 64 7.71 21.21 -0.43
N LEU A 65 6.69 20.43 -0.07
CA LEU A 65 6.76 19.48 1.04
C LEU A 65 7.74 18.33 0.77
N ALA A 66 7.91 17.94 -0.49
CA ALA A 66 8.86 16.93 -0.94
C ALA A 66 10.32 17.41 -1.00
N ARG A 67 10.58 18.73 -0.91
CA ARG A 67 11.94 19.29 -1.01
C ARG A 67 12.82 18.81 0.14
N THR A 68 14.02 18.38 -0.23
CA THR A 68 15.06 17.92 0.71
C THR A 68 16.38 18.65 0.51
N GLU A 69 16.43 19.61 -0.42
CA GLU A 69 17.64 20.39 -0.70
C GLU A 69 18.14 21.12 0.55
N GLY A 70 19.42 20.96 0.85
CA GLY A 70 20.07 21.60 2.00
C GLY A 70 19.85 20.88 3.34
N ARG A 71 19.08 19.79 3.41
CA ARG A 71 18.97 18.94 4.60
C ARG A 71 20.03 17.83 4.57
N LYS A 72 20.61 17.52 5.73
CA LYS A 72 21.46 16.33 5.86
C LYS A 72 20.58 15.09 5.93
N ASP A 73 21.06 13.95 5.43
CA ASP A 73 20.33 12.69 5.53
C ASP A 73 20.01 12.31 6.99
N SER A 74 20.90 12.66 7.93
CA SER A 74 20.67 12.50 9.38
C SER A 74 19.49 13.33 9.92
N ASP A 75 19.08 14.37 9.20
CA ASP A 75 17.96 15.24 9.57
C ASP A 75 16.66 14.82 8.87
N LEU A 76 16.72 13.83 7.98
CA LEU A 76 15.54 13.25 7.32
C LEU A 76 14.89 12.25 8.26
N SER A 77 13.94 12.75 9.05
CA SER A 77 13.03 11.94 9.84
C SER A 77 11.58 12.26 9.48
N TYR A 78 10.82 11.22 9.21
CA TYR A 78 9.43 11.28 8.79
C TYR A 78 8.59 10.18 9.42
N THR A 79 7.39 10.53 9.87
CA THR A 79 6.36 9.53 10.14
C THR A 79 5.04 9.98 9.56
N GLN A 80 4.19 9.02 9.25
CA GLN A 80 2.84 9.27 8.75
C GLN A 80 2.10 10.22 9.71
N GLY A 81 1.46 11.25 9.14
CA GLY A 81 0.79 12.29 9.91
C GLY A 81 1.68 13.46 10.32
N ASN A 82 2.97 13.47 9.95
CA ASN A 82 3.85 14.62 10.22
C ASN A 82 3.45 15.87 9.46
N LEU A 83 2.92 15.73 8.24
CA LEU A 83 2.51 16.87 7.42
C LEU A 83 1.26 17.56 7.97
N THR A 84 0.45 16.83 8.72
CA THR A 84 -0.86 17.29 9.20
C THR A 84 -0.92 17.41 10.72
N GLY A 85 0.04 16.92 11.48
CA GLY A 85 -0.05 16.82 12.93
C GLY A 85 -0.91 15.66 13.44
N ALA A 86 -1.43 14.81 12.56
CA ALA A 86 -2.21 13.62 12.92
C ALA A 86 -1.43 12.63 13.81
N VAL A 87 -0.09 12.67 13.76
CA VAL A 87 0.79 11.90 14.65
C VAL A 87 0.56 12.21 16.13
N PHE A 88 0.08 13.41 16.48
CA PHE A 88 -0.22 13.78 17.87
C PHE A 88 -1.66 13.46 18.24
N THR A 89 -2.62 13.78 17.36
CA THR A 89 -4.05 13.66 17.66
C THR A 89 -4.52 12.21 17.67
N ILE A 90 -4.21 11.43 16.63
CA ILE A 90 -4.66 10.04 16.51
C ILE A 90 -4.00 9.18 17.58
N ASN A 91 -2.68 9.30 17.75
CA ASN A 91 -1.95 8.50 18.73
C ASN A 91 -2.36 8.85 20.16
N GLY A 92 -2.61 10.13 20.45
CA GLY A 92 -3.11 10.55 21.76
C GLY A 92 -4.53 10.06 22.09
N MET A 93 -5.28 9.58 21.10
CA MET A 93 -6.62 9.01 21.29
C MET A 93 -6.71 7.52 20.97
N LEU A 94 -5.60 6.87 20.59
CA LEU A 94 -5.61 5.51 20.04
C LEU A 94 -6.22 4.49 21.01
N LYS A 95 -5.87 4.56 22.30
CA LYS A 95 -6.43 3.64 23.32
C LYS A 95 -7.95 3.73 23.37
N ARG A 96 -8.49 4.96 23.47
CA ARG A 96 -9.93 5.19 23.46
C ARG A 96 -10.59 4.80 22.15
N LEU A 97 -9.91 4.98 21.02
CA LEU A 97 -10.41 4.56 19.70
C LEU A 97 -10.61 3.04 19.65
N VAL A 98 -9.64 2.28 20.17
CA VAL A 98 -9.70 0.82 20.27
C VAL A 98 -10.81 0.36 21.22
N GLU A 99 -11.06 1.10 22.30
CA GLU A 99 -12.10 0.77 23.29
C GLU A 99 -13.52 1.18 22.86
N SER A 100 -13.68 2.39 22.32
CA SER A 100 -14.98 3.00 22.00
C SER A 100 -15.51 2.55 20.64
N GLY A 101 -14.62 2.28 19.67
CA GLY A 101 -15.00 1.86 18.32
C GLY A 101 -15.92 0.63 18.28
N PRO A 102 -15.54 -0.50 18.91
CA PRO A 102 -16.38 -1.69 18.97
C PRO A 102 -17.72 -1.47 19.69
N ARG A 103 -17.77 -0.57 20.68
CA ARG A 103 -19.00 -0.25 21.43
C ARG A 103 -19.97 0.55 20.57
N ALA A 104 -19.48 1.60 19.93
CA ALA A 104 -20.26 2.38 18.99
C ALA A 104 -20.77 1.50 17.83
N GLU A 105 -19.97 0.55 17.36
CA GLU A 105 -20.37 -0.41 16.33
C GLU A 105 -21.48 -1.35 16.83
N ALA A 106 -21.36 -1.90 18.03
CA ALA A 106 -22.38 -2.75 18.63
C ALA A 106 -23.72 -2.02 18.84
N GLU A 107 -23.69 -0.71 19.09
CA GLU A 107 -24.88 0.14 19.22
C GLU A 107 -25.42 0.67 17.88
N GLY A 108 -24.73 0.44 16.75
CA GLY A 108 -25.10 1.00 15.45
C GLY A 108 -24.83 2.50 15.30
N THR A 109 -23.97 3.07 16.15
CA THR A 109 -23.67 4.52 16.25
C THR A 109 -22.22 4.85 15.91
N LYS A 110 -21.54 3.95 15.18
CA LYS A 110 -20.15 4.10 14.72
C LYS A 110 -19.93 5.40 13.95
N LYS A 111 -20.90 5.80 13.13
CA LYS A 111 -20.90 7.10 12.45
C LYS A 111 -21.01 8.21 13.49
N GLY A 112 -19.95 8.98 13.67
CA GLY A 112 -19.87 10.05 14.65
C GLY A 112 -19.24 9.66 16.00
N ALA A 113 -18.83 8.40 16.20
CA ALA A 113 -18.06 8.01 17.39
C ALA A 113 -16.62 8.54 17.36
N TYR A 114 -16.07 8.75 16.17
CA TYR A 114 -14.76 9.33 15.92
C TYR A 114 -14.79 10.12 14.61
N GLY A 115 -14.04 11.22 14.57
CA GLY A 115 -13.81 12.00 13.37
C GLY A 115 -12.47 12.71 13.44
N SER A 116 -11.85 12.97 12.29
CA SER A 116 -10.55 13.64 12.20
C SER A 116 -10.44 14.48 10.94
N ILE A 117 -10.27 15.78 11.10
CA ILE A 117 -9.86 16.70 10.05
C ILE A 117 -8.34 16.79 10.08
N ARG A 118 -7.71 16.61 8.92
CA ARG A 118 -6.24 16.66 8.77
C ARG A 118 -5.89 17.35 7.46
N LEU A 119 -5.03 18.35 7.52
CA LEU A 119 -4.60 19.08 6.34
C LEU A 119 -3.19 19.67 6.52
N ALA A 120 -2.49 19.85 5.40
CA ALA A 120 -1.35 20.74 5.31
C ALA A 120 -1.84 22.08 4.75
N TYR A 121 -1.38 23.19 5.32
CA TYR A 121 -1.77 24.53 4.87
C TYR A 121 -0.58 25.45 4.70
N GLU A 122 -0.75 26.46 3.84
CA GLU A 122 0.18 27.57 3.72
C GLU A 122 -0.34 28.74 4.57
N ASP A 123 0.46 29.21 5.52
CA ASP A 123 0.07 30.35 6.36
C ASP A 123 0.14 31.69 5.60
N ASP A 124 -0.30 32.78 6.23
CA ASP A 124 -0.32 34.09 5.59
C ASP A 124 1.09 34.60 5.22
N ALA A 125 2.13 34.09 5.88
CA ALA A 125 3.54 34.37 5.61
C ALA A 125 4.17 33.44 4.54
N GLY A 126 3.43 32.45 4.03
CA GLY A 126 3.92 31.49 3.03
C GLY A 126 4.68 30.31 3.64
N VAL A 127 4.55 30.07 4.95
CA VAL A 127 5.17 28.93 5.64
C VAL A 127 4.22 27.73 5.54
N ASP A 128 4.76 26.58 5.14
CA ASP A 128 4.01 25.33 5.12
C ASP A 128 3.85 24.79 6.56
N CYS A 129 2.61 24.51 6.94
CA CYS A 129 2.18 24.10 8.27
C CYS A 129 1.24 22.89 8.19
N GLY A 130 1.07 22.19 9.32
CA GLY A 130 0.12 21.08 9.47
C GLY A 130 -0.93 21.40 10.53
N LEU A 131 -2.18 21.00 10.29
CA LEU A 131 -3.27 21.05 11.26
C LEU A 131 -4.00 19.71 11.31
N SER A 132 -4.20 19.20 12.52
CA SER A 132 -5.09 18.08 12.78
C SER A 132 -6.02 18.39 13.94
N ILE A 133 -7.30 18.14 13.74
CA ILE A 133 -8.34 18.23 14.75
C ILE A 133 -9.05 16.89 14.74
N ALA A 134 -9.00 16.15 15.85
CA ALA A 134 -9.71 14.90 15.97
C ALA A 134 -10.53 14.89 17.25
N TYR A 135 -11.60 14.09 17.21
CA TYR A 135 -12.43 13.89 18.37
C TYR A 135 -12.81 12.42 18.52
N ILE A 136 -13.10 12.03 19.75
CA ILE A 136 -13.65 10.71 20.08
C ILE A 136 -14.76 10.84 21.11
N ARG A 137 -15.89 10.18 20.85
CA ARG A 137 -17.03 10.14 21.77
C ARG A 137 -16.70 9.27 22.98
N ASN A 138 -17.07 9.73 24.17
CA ASN A 138 -16.90 9.00 25.41
C ASN A 138 -18.02 7.97 25.58
N ASP A 139 -17.85 6.81 24.94
CA ASP A 139 -18.83 5.73 25.00
C ASP A 139 -18.69 4.92 26.31
N PRO A 140 -19.74 4.86 27.15
CA PRO A 140 -19.66 4.26 28.47
C PRO A 140 -19.36 2.76 28.41
N ASP A 141 -18.50 2.31 29.32
CA ASP A 141 -18.16 0.91 29.53
C ASP A 141 -19.17 0.24 30.47
N LEU A 142 -20.29 -0.22 29.89
CA LEU A 142 -21.35 -0.89 30.67
C LEU A 142 -20.84 -2.17 31.37
N GLU A 143 -19.81 -2.83 30.82
CA GLU A 143 -19.19 -4.02 31.45
C GLU A 143 -18.42 -3.66 32.73
N LYS A 144 -17.87 -2.45 32.79
CA LYS A 144 -17.24 -1.89 34.01
C LYS A 144 -18.23 -1.20 34.94
N GLY A 145 -19.53 -1.26 34.64
CA GLY A 145 -20.59 -0.66 35.45
C GLY A 145 -20.71 0.86 35.29
N GLU A 146 -20.19 1.44 34.20
CA GLU A 146 -20.42 2.84 33.89
C GLU A 146 -21.91 3.08 33.59
N PRO A 147 -22.48 4.22 34.02
CA PRO A 147 -23.89 4.51 33.78
C PRO A 147 -24.15 4.67 32.28
N PHE A 148 -25.29 4.17 31.81
CA PHE A 148 -25.76 4.44 30.46
C PHE A 148 -25.95 5.95 30.25
N VAL A 149 -25.39 6.47 29.16
CA VAL A 149 -25.56 7.85 28.71
C VAL A 149 -26.13 7.81 27.29
N PRO A 150 -27.25 8.50 27.00
CA PRO A 150 -27.76 8.65 25.64
C PRO A 150 -26.70 9.22 24.70
N VAL A 151 -26.68 8.78 23.44
CA VAL A 151 -25.62 9.11 22.47
C VAL A 151 -25.45 10.62 22.30
N GLU A 152 -26.55 11.35 22.31
CA GLU A 152 -26.64 12.79 22.15
C GLU A 152 -26.08 13.57 23.35
N GLU A 153 -26.01 12.92 24.52
CA GLU A 153 -25.49 13.49 25.77
C GLU A 153 -24.03 13.09 26.04
N ARG A 154 -23.47 12.17 25.25
CA ARG A 154 -22.09 11.71 25.41
C ARG A 154 -21.13 12.82 25.00
N LYS A 155 -20.15 13.07 25.87
CA LYS A 155 -19.08 14.06 25.62
C LYS A 155 -18.15 13.58 24.52
N HIS A 156 -17.55 14.52 23.81
CA HIS A 156 -16.49 14.24 22.84
C HIS A 156 -15.17 14.75 23.41
N TYR A 157 -14.19 13.87 23.56
CA TYR A 157 -12.82 14.26 23.83
C TYR A 157 -12.20 14.77 22.55
N LEU A 158 -11.60 15.95 22.61
CA LEU A 158 -11.01 16.65 21.48
C LEU A 158 -9.49 16.65 21.64
N ALA A 159 -8.79 16.52 20.51
CA ALA A 159 -7.37 16.82 20.40
C ALA A 159 -7.10 17.67 19.15
N VAL A 160 -6.23 18.66 19.29
CA VAL A 160 -5.80 19.56 18.22
C VAL A 160 -4.28 19.62 18.19
N ALA A 161 -3.68 19.51 17.01
CA ALA A 161 -2.26 19.69 16.80
C ALA A 161 -2.00 20.66 15.65
N ILE A 162 -1.11 21.63 15.88
CA ILE A 162 -0.54 22.50 14.86
C ILE A 162 0.96 22.26 14.83
N ILE A 163 1.50 21.99 13.64
CA ILE A 163 2.95 21.94 13.40
C ILE A 163 3.30 23.04 12.43
N LYS A 164 4.13 24.01 12.83
CA LYS A 164 4.64 25.02 11.91
C LYS A 164 5.94 24.57 11.27
N ASN A 165 6.16 25.05 10.05
CA ASN A 165 7.39 24.83 9.28
C ASN A 165 7.67 23.32 9.07
N ILE A 166 6.67 22.58 8.61
CA ILE A 166 6.70 21.10 8.49
C ILE A 166 7.81 20.57 7.56
N THR A 167 8.36 21.42 6.70
CA THR A 167 9.48 21.10 5.80
C THR A 167 10.86 21.14 6.49
N ALA A 168 10.96 21.79 7.66
CA ALA A 168 12.20 21.88 8.43
C ALA A 168 12.56 20.56 9.13
N ALA A 169 13.77 20.49 9.69
CA ALA A 169 14.17 19.38 10.56
C ALA A 169 13.29 19.36 11.83
N PRO A 170 13.01 18.20 12.44
CA PRO A 170 12.10 18.10 13.59
C PRO A 170 12.38 19.10 14.71
N LYS A 171 13.64 19.27 15.10
CA LYS A 171 14.06 20.24 16.15
C LYS A 171 13.72 21.72 15.85
N ASP A 172 13.48 22.05 14.59
CA ASP A 172 13.21 23.41 14.11
C ASP A 172 11.71 23.64 13.82
N ARG A 173 10.86 22.61 14.03
CA ARG A 173 9.40 22.69 13.90
C ARG A 173 8.78 23.11 15.21
N GLU A 174 7.94 24.15 15.21
CA GLU A 174 7.14 24.53 16.39
C GLU A 174 5.87 23.65 16.43
N VAL A 175 5.57 23.07 17.59
CA VAL A 175 4.38 22.26 17.81
C VAL A 175 3.53 22.87 18.91
N ILE A 176 2.23 22.91 18.67
CA ILE A 176 1.20 23.12 19.68
C ILE A 176 0.29 21.89 19.66
N TYR A 177 0.15 21.24 20.81
CA TYR A 177 -0.76 20.12 20.99
C TYR A 177 -1.69 20.41 22.16
N ILE A 178 -2.99 20.47 21.89
CA ILE A 178 -4.06 20.70 22.88
C ILE A 178 -4.91 19.44 22.92
N THR A 179 -5.13 18.87 24.10
CA THR A 179 -5.92 17.63 24.22
C THR A 179 -6.68 17.57 25.53
N ALA A 180 -7.80 16.85 25.52
CA ALA A 180 -8.49 16.52 26.76
C ALA A 180 -7.55 15.71 27.68
N PRO A 181 -7.60 15.94 29.01
CA PRO A 181 -6.74 15.21 29.94
C PRO A 181 -7.10 13.73 30.05
N THR A 182 -8.37 13.38 29.78
CA THR A 182 -8.87 12.01 29.94
C THR A 182 -8.15 11.01 29.03
N PRO A 183 -8.05 11.21 27.69
CA PRO A 183 -7.25 10.34 26.83
C PRO A 183 -5.81 10.10 27.31
N LEU A 184 -5.16 11.12 27.88
CA LEU A 184 -3.80 10.98 28.42
C LEU A 184 -3.79 10.14 29.71
N ALA A 185 -4.75 10.38 30.61
CA ALA A 185 -4.89 9.64 31.85
C ALA A 185 -5.29 8.17 31.62
N ASP A 186 -6.06 7.90 30.56
CA ASP A 186 -6.45 6.54 30.18
C ASP A 186 -5.24 5.70 29.80
N SER A 187 -4.12 6.29 29.35
CA SER A 187 -2.90 5.52 29.09
C SER A 187 -2.29 4.87 30.33
N LYS A 188 -2.76 5.21 31.54
CA LYS A 188 -2.33 4.52 32.77
C LYS A 188 -2.61 3.02 32.67
N VAL A 189 -1.66 2.25 33.19
CA VAL A 189 -1.72 0.79 33.23
C VAL A 189 -2.13 0.33 34.63
N GLU A 190 -2.78 -0.84 34.70
CA GLU A 190 -3.07 -1.47 35.99
C GLU A 190 -1.74 -1.83 36.69
N ILE A 191 -1.61 -1.45 37.97
CA ILE A 191 -0.35 -1.65 38.70
C ILE A 191 -0.21 -3.12 39.09
N ARG A 192 0.57 -3.87 38.32
CA ARG A 192 0.91 -5.28 38.58
C ARG A 192 2.39 -5.47 38.92
N SER A 193 3.21 -4.46 38.67
CA SER A 193 4.64 -4.44 38.90
C SER A 193 5.14 -3.04 39.30
N ASP A 194 6.38 -2.95 39.79
CA ASP A 194 6.99 -1.65 40.07
C ASP A 194 7.25 -0.84 38.79
N LYS A 195 7.45 -1.51 37.65
CA LYS A 195 7.54 -0.87 36.33
C LYS A 195 6.23 -0.17 35.95
N ASP A 196 5.08 -0.75 36.28
CA ASP A 196 3.77 -0.14 36.03
C ASP A 196 3.57 1.12 36.89
N LYS A 197 4.10 1.13 38.12
CA LYS A 197 4.12 2.34 38.97
C LYS A 197 4.98 3.44 38.35
N GLU A 198 6.14 3.08 37.83
CA GLU A 198 7.05 4.01 37.15
C GLU A 198 6.39 4.62 35.91
N ILE A 199 5.77 3.79 35.05
CA ILE A 199 5.01 4.26 33.88
C ILE A 199 3.89 5.20 34.29
N ASN A 200 3.09 4.84 35.29
CA ASN A 200 2.00 5.70 35.76
C ASN A 200 2.51 7.02 36.35
N ALA A 201 3.65 7.01 37.06
CA ALA A 201 4.27 8.22 37.59
C ALA A 201 4.79 9.13 36.46
N GLU A 202 5.34 8.56 35.38
CA GLU A 202 5.71 9.34 34.19
C GLU A 202 4.47 9.94 33.49
N ILE A 203 3.38 9.20 33.37
CA ILE A 203 2.10 9.73 32.83
C ILE A 203 1.58 10.88 33.71
N ASP A 204 1.66 10.76 35.04
CA ASP A 204 1.29 11.85 35.96
C ASP A 204 2.16 13.09 35.73
N LYS A 205 3.47 12.93 35.53
CA LYS A 205 4.34 14.04 35.13
C LYS A 205 3.86 14.66 33.81
N VAL A 206 3.53 13.87 32.79
CA VAL A 206 3.03 14.43 31.51
C VAL A 206 1.82 15.33 31.76
N LEU A 207 0.84 14.86 32.53
CA LEU A 207 -0.35 15.62 32.89
C LEU A 207 -0.03 16.92 33.66
N GLU A 208 0.96 16.89 34.56
CA GLU A 208 1.41 18.06 35.33
C GLU A 208 2.16 19.09 34.48
N HIS A 209 2.91 18.65 33.46
CA HIS A 209 3.68 19.56 32.59
C HIS A 209 2.81 20.29 31.56
N GLY A 210 1.62 19.77 31.24
CA GLY A 210 0.70 20.42 30.33
C GLY A 210 0.09 21.68 30.94
N GLU A 211 0.16 22.80 30.22
CA GLU A 211 -0.50 24.05 30.59
C GLU A 211 -2.02 23.87 30.54
N ASP A 212 -2.72 24.25 31.62
CA ASP A 212 -4.17 24.19 31.65
C ASP A 212 -4.77 25.29 30.78
N ILE A 213 -5.67 24.91 29.87
CA ILE A 213 -6.49 25.84 29.09
C ILE A 213 -7.96 25.52 29.29
N THR A 214 -8.82 26.53 29.30
CA THR A 214 -10.27 26.31 29.32
C THR A 214 -10.79 26.09 27.90
N ASP A 215 -11.92 25.38 27.79
CA ASP A 215 -12.57 25.09 26.51
C ASP A 215 -12.87 26.38 25.71
N GLN A 216 -13.19 27.47 26.42
CA GLN A 216 -13.51 28.78 25.84
C GLN A 216 -12.29 29.49 25.24
N ASP A 217 -11.09 29.15 25.71
CA ASP A 217 -9.83 29.77 25.27
C ASP A 217 -9.22 29.03 24.07
N ILE A 218 -9.68 27.81 23.74
CA ILE A 218 -9.17 27.02 22.61
C ILE A 218 -9.20 27.82 21.30
N PRO A 219 -10.31 28.49 20.89
CA PRO A 219 -10.33 29.24 19.64
C PRO A 219 -9.27 30.34 19.59
N ALA A 220 -9.08 31.08 20.69
CA ALA A 220 -8.10 32.16 20.76
C ALA A 220 -6.66 31.62 20.70
N GLU A 221 -6.39 30.48 21.34
CA GLU A 221 -5.10 29.81 21.24
C GLU A 221 -4.84 29.28 19.82
N LEU A 222 -5.85 28.73 19.13
CA LEU A 222 -5.69 28.33 17.73
C LEU A 222 -5.39 29.53 16.83
N ASP A 223 -6.16 30.62 16.92
CA ASP A 223 -5.96 31.82 16.10
C ASP A 223 -4.54 32.39 16.27
N LYS A 224 -3.99 32.38 17.49
CA LYS A 224 -2.62 32.81 17.79
C LYS A 224 -1.56 31.99 17.06
N HIS A 225 -1.80 30.69 16.88
CA HIS A 225 -0.81 29.75 16.36
C HIS A 225 -1.01 29.37 14.89
N LEU A 226 -2.19 29.58 14.31
CA LEU A 226 -2.46 29.26 12.90
C LEU A 226 -1.77 30.22 11.92
N ASN A 227 -1.67 31.51 12.26
CA ASN A 227 -1.16 32.56 11.35
C ASN A 227 -1.81 32.52 9.95
N SER A 228 -3.09 32.12 9.86
CA SER A 228 -3.84 32.02 8.61
C SER A 228 -5.26 32.52 8.82
N LYS A 229 -5.60 33.68 8.24
CA LYS A 229 -6.95 34.25 8.35
C LYS A 229 -8.02 33.35 7.74
N GLY A 230 -7.71 32.71 6.61
CA GLY A 230 -8.64 31.81 5.93
C GLY A 230 -8.94 30.57 6.75
N LEU A 231 -7.91 29.91 7.28
CA LEU A 231 -8.10 28.75 8.14
C LEU A 231 -8.84 29.12 9.44
N SER A 232 -8.50 30.26 10.05
CA SER A 232 -9.21 30.77 11.24
C SER A 232 -10.70 31.03 10.93
N HIS A 233 -11.01 31.54 9.74
CA HIS A 233 -12.39 31.72 9.28
C HIS A 233 -13.12 30.38 9.13
N LEU A 234 -12.50 29.38 8.51
CA LEU A 234 -13.10 28.04 8.32
C LEU A 234 -13.39 27.34 9.65
N LEU A 235 -12.50 27.51 10.64
CA LEU A 235 -12.66 26.95 11.98
C LEU A 235 -13.66 27.73 12.85
N LYS A 236 -14.12 28.91 12.40
CA LYS A 236 -15.11 29.71 13.12
C LYS A 236 -16.43 28.95 13.20
N GLY A 237 -16.88 28.68 14.42
CA GLY A 237 -18.11 27.92 14.67
C GLY A 237 -17.89 26.42 14.90
N LEU A 238 -16.66 25.93 14.72
CA LEU A 238 -16.27 24.59 15.12
C LEU A 238 -16.41 24.41 16.64
N PHE A 239 -16.09 25.45 17.41
CA PHE A 239 -16.26 25.49 18.87
C PHE A 239 -17.48 26.36 19.23
N LYS A 240 -18.45 25.80 19.95
CA LYS A 240 -19.64 26.49 20.45
C LYS A 240 -19.64 26.44 21.98
N GLY A 241 -19.05 27.45 22.62
CA GLY A 241 -18.87 27.45 24.06
C GLY A 241 -17.87 26.37 24.49
N ASP A 242 -18.32 25.39 25.28
CA ASP A 242 -17.53 24.29 25.82
C ASP A 242 -17.60 23.01 24.95
N GLN A 243 -18.26 23.04 23.79
CA GLN A 243 -18.49 21.86 22.96
C GLN A 243 -18.04 22.02 21.51
N LEU A 244 -17.59 20.90 20.93
CA LEU A 244 -17.35 20.75 19.50
C LEU A 244 -18.69 20.67 18.76
N SER A 245 -18.88 21.54 17.77
CA SER A 245 -20.04 21.51 16.87
C SER A 245 -19.85 20.42 15.81
N LEU A 246 -20.33 19.20 16.06
CA LEU A 246 -20.22 18.09 15.11
C LEU A 246 -20.80 18.39 13.73
N ALA A 247 -21.88 19.18 13.67
CA ALA A 247 -22.46 19.61 12.40
C ALA A 247 -21.47 20.46 11.58
N HIS A 248 -20.74 21.36 12.25
CA HIS A 248 -19.72 22.21 11.60
C HIS A 248 -18.47 21.41 11.26
N PHE A 249 -18.09 20.46 12.12
CA PHE A 249 -17.00 19.53 11.86
C PHE A 249 -17.28 18.73 10.58
N ASN A 250 -18.45 18.11 10.47
CA ASN A 250 -18.82 17.31 9.29
C ASN A 250 -18.89 18.16 8.02
N GLN A 251 -19.43 19.38 8.10
CA GLN A 251 -19.42 20.31 6.97
C GLN A 251 -18.01 20.68 6.52
N LEU A 252 -17.07 20.83 7.45
CA LEU A 252 -15.68 21.11 7.10
C LEU A 252 -14.97 19.86 6.56
N ASP A 253 -15.25 18.68 7.12
CA ASP A 253 -14.72 17.40 6.65
C ASP A 253 -15.13 17.11 5.20
N GLU A 254 -16.39 17.37 4.84
CA GLU A 254 -16.92 17.24 3.48
C GLU A 254 -16.20 18.14 2.45
N ARG A 255 -15.66 19.28 2.89
CA ARG A 255 -14.89 20.21 2.05
C ARG A 255 -13.44 19.77 1.81
N ILE A 256 -12.97 18.79 2.58
CA ILE A 256 -11.56 18.39 2.64
C ILE A 256 -11.44 17.02 1.99
N ALA A 257 -10.96 16.99 0.74
CA ALA A 257 -10.67 15.76 0.03
C ALA A 257 -9.16 15.46 0.02
N GLU A 258 -8.82 14.17 0.08
CA GLU A 258 -7.43 13.75 0.04
C GLU A 258 -6.78 14.14 -1.30
N SER A 259 -5.50 14.54 -1.25
CA SER A 259 -4.69 14.88 -2.42
C SER A 259 -5.12 16.14 -3.18
N THR A 260 -6.17 16.84 -2.75
CA THR A 260 -6.67 18.07 -3.37
C THR A 260 -6.59 19.27 -2.42
N ASN A 261 -6.66 20.46 -2.99
CA ASN A 261 -6.89 21.69 -2.22
C ASN A 261 -8.37 21.73 -1.78
N ILE A 262 -8.66 22.40 -0.67
CA ILE A 262 -10.01 22.52 -0.11
C ILE A 262 -11.04 22.87 -1.20
N ASP A 263 -12.23 22.28 -1.14
CA ASP A 263 -13.32 22.48 -2.11
C ASP A 263 -12.93 22.17 -3.58
N ASN A 264 -11.85 21.42 -3.81
CA ASN A 264 -11.24 21.24 -5.12
C ASN A 264 -10.88 22.58 -5.80
N HIS A 265 -10.45 23.55 -4.98
CA HIS A 265 -10.16 24.94 -5.36
C HIS A 265 -9.33 25.04 -6.64
N ASP A 266 -8.29 24.23 -6.81
CA ASP A 266 -7.38 24.34 -7.96
C ASP A 266 -8.08 24.01 -9.28
N PHE A 267 -8.91 22.96 -9.29
CA PHE A 267 -9.67 22.58 -10.46
C PHE A 267 -10.66 23.69 -10.82
N LYS A 268 -11.49 24.11 -9.85
CA LYS A 268 -12.54 25.13 -10.03
C LYS A 268 -11.96 26.50 -10.42
N LYS A 269 -10.84 26.90 -9.80
CA LYS A 269 -10.12 28.13 -10.16
C LYS A 269 -9.63 28.08 -11.61
N ASN A 270 -9.04 26.97 -12.04
CA ASN A 270 -8.63 26.79 -13.44
C ASN A 270 -9.84 26.77 -14.39
N GLN A 271 -10.96 26.19 -13.96
CA GLN A 271 -12.23 26.16 -14.68
C GLN A 271 -12.74 27.59 -14.93
N LEU A 272 -12.82 28.40 -13.88
CA LEU A 272 -13.25 29.79 -13.93
C LEU A 272 -12.31 30.65 -14.77
N GLN A 273 -11.00 30.53 -14.55
CA GLN A 273 -10.00 31.31 -15.28
C GLN A 273 -10.08 31.07 -16.80
N ARG A 274 -10.23 29.80 -17.21
CA ARG A 274 -10.39 29.46 -18.64
C ARG A 274 -11.63 30.09 -19.24
N LEU A 275 -12.74 30.10 -18.51
CA LEU A 275 -13.98 30.73 -18.96
C LEU A 275 -13.79 32.24 -19.14
N ILE A 276 -13.20 32.89 -18.15
CA ILE A 276 -12.91 34.33 -18.15
C ILE A 276 -11.95 34.71 -19.28
N ASP A 277 -10.86 33.97 -19.46
CA ASP A 277 -9.87 34.21 -20.51
C ASP A 277 -10.50 34.03 -21.90
N ASN A 278 -11.30 32.98 -22.09
CA ASN A 278 -11.99 32.75 -23.36
C ASN A 278 -12.99 33.86 -23.67
N ALA A 279 -13.74 34.34 -22.68
CA ALA A 279 -14.64 35.47 -22.84
C ALA A 279 -13.88 36.73 -23.26
N ARG A 280 -12.78 37.05 -22.57
CA ARG A 280 -11.91 38.20 -22.89
C ARG A 280 -11.28 38.12 -24.28
N MET A 281 -10.95 36.92 -24.76
CA MET A 281 -10.35 36.71 -26.09
C MET A 281 -11.39 36.73 -27.22
N SER A 282 -12.60 36.24 -26.95
CA SER A 282 -13.62 35.98 -27.98
C SER A 282 -14.59 37.14 -28.17
N LEU A 283 -14.80 37.96 -27.15
CA LEU A 283 -15.74 39.07 -27.19
C LEU A 283 -15.03 40.38 -27.57
N PRO A 284 -15.73 41.31 -28.26
CA PRO A 284 -15.26 42.68 -28.43
C PRO A 284 -14.94 43.32 -27.07
N GLU A 285 -14.13 44.38 -27.05
CA GLU A 285 -13.83 45.11 -25.81
C GLU A 285 -15.10 45.71 -25.20
N ASP A 286 -15.76 44.93 -24.35
CA ASP A 286 -16.87 45.35 -23.52
C ASP A 286 -16.36 45.70 -22.13
N LYS A 287 -16.44 47.00 -21.79
CA LYS A 287 -15.97 47.50 -20.49
C LYS A 287 -16.78 46.98 -19.32
N ALA A 288 -18.10 46.81 -19.50
CA ALA A 288 -18.99 46.37 -18.43
C ALA A 288 -18.74 44.89 -18.10
N LEU A 289 -18.71 44.04 -19.13
CA LEU A 289 -18.39 42.63 -18.93
C LEU A 289 -16.98 42.46 -18.35
N LYS A 290 -15.98 43.18 -18.88
CA LYS A 290 -14.62 43.09 -18.35
C LYS A 290 -14.56 43.48 -16.87
N GLN A 291 -15.21 44.57 -16.46
CA GLN A 291 -15.27 44.96 -15.06
C GLN A 291 -15.93 43.89 -14.20
N TYR A 292 -17.04 43.29 -14.67
CA TYR A 292 -17.71 42.20 -13.96
C TYR A 292 -16.79 40.97 -13.78
N LEU A 293 -16.09 40.55 -14.84
CA LEU A 293 -15.16 39.42 -14.77
C LEU A 293 -13.96 39.73 -13.84
N ASP A 294 -13.44 40.95 -13.86
CA ASP A 294 -12.38 41.41 -12.94
C ASP A 294 -12.87 41.37 -11.48
N GLU A 295 -14.13 41.72 -11.22
CA GLU A 295 -14.75 41.64 -9.89
C GLU A 295 -14.90 40.17 -9.44
N VAL A 296 -15.34 39.27 -10.32
CA VAL A 296 -15.43 37.83 -10.02
C VAL A 296 -14.06 37.23 -9.72
N GLU A 297 -13.03 37.52 -10.53
CA GLU A 297 -11.65 37.09 -10.24
C GLU A 297 -11.20 37.59 -8.87
N LYS A 298 -11.46 38.86 -8.55
CA LYS A 298 -11.11 39.43 -7.25
C LYS A 298 -11.84 38.74 -6.10
N TYR A 299 -13.14 38.44 -6.25
CA TYR A 299 -13.90 37.70 -5.23
C TYR A 299 -13.35 36.29 -5.05
N SER A 300 -12.99 35.59 -6.13
CA SER A 300 -12.38 34.25 -6.07
C SER A 300 -11.08 34.20 -5.26
N LEU A 301 -10.38 35.33 -5.13
CA LEU A 301 -9.14 35.45 -4.34
C LEU A 301 -9.36 35.89 -2.90
N THR A 302 -10.55 36.39 -2.55
CA THR A 302 -10.79 37.06 -1.25
C THR A 302 -11.89 36.42 -0.42
N ASP A 303 -12.83 35.71 -1.03
CA ASP A 303 -13.90 34.97 -0.35
C ASP A 303 -13.49 33.52 -0.11
N PHE A 304 -13.41 33.14 1.17
CA PHE A 304 -12.99 31.80 1.60
C PHE A 304 -14.01 30.70 1.27
N ASP A 305 -15.26 31.07 1.02
CA ASP A 305 -16.34 30.15 0.65
C ASP A 305 -16.69 30.22 -0.84
N PHE A 306 -15.93 30.99 -1.65
CA PHE A 306 -16.19 31.15 -3.08
C PHE A 306 -16.27 29.82 -3.82
N PHE A 307 -15.34 28.90 -3.51
CA PHE A 307 -15.22 27.61 -4.22
C PHE A 307 -16.07 26.49 -3.64
N LYS A 308 -16.83 26.76 -2.57
CA LYS A 308 -17.83 25.81 -2.06
C LYS A 308 -18.85 25.53 -3.17
N ASP A 309 -19.19 24.26 -3.38
CA ASP A 309 -20.00 23.78 -4.53
C ASP A 309 -21.15 24.74 -4.90
N ASP A 310 -22.12 24.95 -3.99
CA ASP A 310 -23.28 25.83 -4.22
C ASP A 310 -22.92 27.27 -4.64
N ASN A 311 -21.85 27.83 -4.07
CA ASN A 311 -21.44 29.21 -4.34
C ASN A 311 -20.71 29.31 -5.69
N PHE A 312 -19.86 28.33 -5.97
CA PHE A 312 -19.09 28.27 -7.20
C PHE A 312 -20.01 28.05 -8.40
N GLU A 313 -20.90 27.06 -8.34
CA GLU A 313 -21.87 26.75 -9.39
C GLU A 313 -22.74 27.97 -9.70
N ARG A 314 -23.31 28.60 -8.68
CA ARG A 314 -24.11 29.83 -8.85
C ARG A 314 -23.31 30.97 -9.48
N THR A 315 -22.06 31.17 -9.05
CA THR A 315 -21.21 32.22 -9.63
C THR A 315 -20.91 31.93 -11.08
N LEU A 316 -20.66 30.67 -11.41
CA LEU A 316 -20.37 30.22 -12.75
C LEU A 316 -21.58 30.40 -13.67
N GLU A 317 -22.77 30.03 -13.23
CA GLU A 317 -24.04 30.32 -13.91
C GLU A 317 -24.18 31.81 -14.22
N MET A 318 -23.94 32.68 -13.23
CA MET A 318 -24.01 34.13 -13.40
C MET A 318 -22.96 34.64 -14.41
N VAL A 319 -21.75 34.10 -14.39
CA VAL A 319 -20.71 34.44 -15.38
C VAL A 319 -21.14 34.03 -16.79
N VAL A 320 -21.69 32.83 -16.95
CA VAL A 320 -22.20 32.34 -18.24
C VAL A 320 -23.37 33.18 -18.73
N GLU A 321 -24.32 33.53 -17.85
CA GLU A 321 -25.44 34.41 -18.16
C GLU A 321 -24.96 35.79 -18.64
N GLN A 322 -24.03 36.42 -17.91
CA GLN A 322 -23.46 37.71 -18.29
C GLN A 322 -22.72 37.64 -19.63
N ILE A 323 -21.96 36.57 -19.88
CA ILE A 323 -21.31 36.34 -21.18
C ILE A 323 -22.37 36.23 -22.29
N ASN A 324 -23.44 35.46 -22.08
CA ASN A 324 -24.51 35.26 -23.05
C ASN A 324 -25.26 36.55 -23.37
N GLU A 325 -25.58 37.36 -22.36
CA GLU A 325 -26.25 38.66 -22.54
C GLU A 325 -25.41 39.59 -23.43
N HIS A 326 -24.11 39.69 -23.17
CA HIS A 326 -23.22 40.52 -23.96
C HIS A 326 -23.00 39.93 -25.37
N MET A 327 -22.94 38.60 -25.52
CA MET A 327 -22.89 37.93 -26.83
C MET A 327 -24.12 38.22 -27.70
N GLN A 328 -25.30 38.39 -27.09
CA GLN A 328 -26.52 38.71 -27.83
C GLN A 328 -26.50 40.13 -28.41
N GLN A 329 -25.74 41.04 -27.80
CA GLN A 329 -25.61 42.44 -28.23
C GLN A 329 -24.62 42.63 -29.39
N ILE A 330 -23.77 41.64 -29.67
CA ILE A 330 -22.80 41.66 -30.77
C ILE A 330 -23.55 41.62 -32.11
N VAL A 331 -23.25 42.60 -32.98
CA VAL A 331 -23.85 42.74 -34.31
C VAL A 331 -23.34 41.62 -35.24
N ASP A 332 -24.24 41.07 -36.07
CA ASP A 332 -23.99 39.97 -37.01
C ASP A 332 -23.00 40.33 -38.15
N SER A 333 -21.76 40.68 -37.84
CA SER A 333 -20.67 40.61 -38.82
C SER A 333 -20.17 39.17 -38.92
N GLU A 334 -19.80 38.71 -40.13
CA GLU A 334 -19.32 37.33 -40.35
C GLU A 334 -18.18 36.89 -39.38
N PRO A 335 -17.16 37.73 -39.11
CA PRO A 335 -16.11 37.38 -38.16
C PRO A 335 -16.62 37.23 -36.73
N GLU A 336 -17.65 38.01 -36.36
CA GLU A 336 -18.23 37.97 -35.01
C GLU A 336 -19.23 36.84 -34.84
N ARG A 337 -19.90 36.38 -35.91
CA ARG A 337 -20.69 35.14 -35.89
C ARG A 337 -19.85 33.91 -35.57
N SER A 338 -18.67 33.80 -36.18
CA SER A 338 -17.74 32.70 -35.88
C SER A 338 -17.31 32.72 -34.41
N LYS A 339 -16.90 33.88 -33.88
CA LYS A 339 -16.53 34.02 -32.45
C LYS A 339 -17.69 33.72 -31.50
N LYS A 340 -18.90 34.20 -31.82
CA LYS A 340 -20.12 33.94 -31.06
C LYS A 340 -20.46 32.45 -31.04
N PHE A 341 -20.34 31.76 -32.18
CA PHE A 341 -20.54 30.32 -32.27
C PHE A 341 -19.49 29.54 -31.47
N MET A 342 -18.20 29.89 -31.57
CA MET A 342 -17.13 29.25 -30.80
C MET A 342 -17.35 29.38 -29.29
N LEU A 343 -17.72 30.57 -28.83
CA LEU A 343 -17.97 30.81 -27.40
C LEU A 343 -19.26 30.11 -26.94
N SER A 344 -20.33 30.13 -27.74
CA SER A 344 -21.56 29.41 -27.43
C SER A 344 -21.32 27.90 -27.33
N HIS A 345 -20.54 27.32 -28.25
CA HIS A 345 -20.19 25.90 -28.22
C HIS A 345 -19.32 25.59 -27.00
N PHE A 346 -18.32 26.42 -26.69
CA PHE A 346 -17.51 26.27 -25.49
C PHE A 346 -18.37 26.28 -24.22
N LEU A 347 -19.31 27.22 -24.09
CA LEU A 347 -20.23 27.32 -22.95
C LEU A 347 -21.14 26.09 -22.84
N THR A 348 -21.66 25.59 -23.96
CA THR A 348 -22.50 24.38 -23.99
C THR A 348 -21.70 23.14 -23.60
N THR A 349 -20.52 22.94 -24.18
CA THR A 349 -19.60 21.85 -23.82
C THR A 349 -19.23 21.92 -22.34
N TYR A 350 -18.99 23.12 -21.82
CA TYR A 350 -18.62 23.34 -20.44
C TYR A 350 -19.77 22.99 -19.48
N ALA A 351 -20.99 23.46 -19.76
CA ALA A 351 -22.19 23.11 -18.99
C ALA A 351 -22.49 21.60 -19.01
N MET A 352 -22.21 20.91 -20.13
CA MET A 352 -22.35 19.45 -20.23
C MET A 352 -21.29 18.68 -19.44
N ILE A 353 -20.06 19.21 -19.33
CA ILE A 353 -18.97 18.58 -18.55
C ILE A 353 -19.23 18.72 -17.05
N GLU A 354 -19.76 19.86 -16.60
CA GLU A 354 -20.08 20.11 -15.19
C GLU A 354 -21.25 19.24 -14.70
N LEU A 355 -22.23 18.96 -15.57
CA LEU A 355 -23.30 18.01 -15.25
C LEU A 355 -22.83 16.53 -15.15
N ASN A 356 -21.57 16.23 -15.51
CA ASN A 356 -21.09 14.86 -15.70
C ASN A 356 -19.70 14.59 -15.11
N GLU A 357 -19.37 15.16 -13.94
CA GLU A 357 -18.07 15.12 -13.23
C GLU A 357 -17.45 13.71 -12.96
N ARG A 358 -17.94 12.62 -13.53
CA ARG A 358 -17.42 11.26 -13.33
C ARG A 358 -16.67 10.65 -14.52
N GLN A 359 -16.49 11.32 -15.66
CA GLN A 359 -15.78 10.70 -16.80
C GLN A 359 -14.83 11.65 -17.54
N ASP A 360 -13.53 11.59 -17.19
CA ASP A 360 -12.42 12.26 -17.89
C ASP A 360 -12.43 12.05 -19.42
N TYR A 361 -12.99 10.91 -19.88
CA TYR A 361 -13.12 10.57 -21.29
C TYR A 361 -14.09 11.48 -22.07
N GLN A 362 -15.22 11.86 -21.48
CA GLN A 362 -16.20 12.73 -22.14
C GLN A 362 -15.64 14.15 -22.34
N ARG A 363 -14.85 14.62 -21.37
CA ARG A 363 -14.13 15.90 -21.45
C ARG A 363 -13.14 15.93 -22.61
N GLU A 364 -12.30 14.90 -22.77
CA GLU A 364 -11.33 14.86 -23.88
C GLU A 364 -12.01 14.72 -25.24
N MET A 365 -13.09 13.93 -25.33
CA MET A 365 -13.87 13.78 -26.55
C MET A 365 -14.50 15.11 -26.98
N MET A 366 -15.15 15.84 -26.06
CA MET A 366 -15.74 17.13 -26.39
C MET A 366 -14.69 18.20 -26.71
N LEU A 367 -13.52 18.18 -26.05
CA LEU A 367 -12.40 19.08 -26.40
C LEU A 367 -11.82 18.78 -27.79
N ALA A 368 -11.71 17.51 -28.17
CA ALA A 368 -11.29 17.10 -29.50
C ALA A 368 -12.33 17.52 -30.56
N GLN A 369 -13.62 17.36 -30.26
CA GLN A 369 -14.72 17.78 -31.12
C GLN A 369 -14.79 19.30 -31.29
N ALA A 370 -14.66 20.06 -30.20
CA ALA A 370 -14.55 21.52 -30.27
C ALA A 370 -13.37 21.95 -31.15
N LYS A 371 -12.21 21.30 -31.03
CA LYS A 371 -11.05 21.56 -31.91
C LYS A 371 -11.31 21.25 -33.38
N VAL A 372 -12.12 20.24 -33.70
CA VAL A 372 -12.52 19.92 -35.08
C VAL A 372 -13.49 20.97 -35.61
N VAL A 373 -14.51 21.34 -34.83
CA VAL A 373 -15.48 22.39 -35.18
C VAL A 373 -14.80 23.74 -35.41
N LEU A 374 -13.85 24.10 -34.54
CA LEU A 374 -12.97 25.27 -34.68
C LEU A 374 -12.16 25.27 -35.99
N LYS A 375 -11.87 24.08 -36.53
CA LYS A 375 -11.03 23.90 -37.72
C LYS A 375 -11.84 23.79 -39.01
N THR A 376 -13.10 23.36 -38.95
CA THR A 376 -13.93 23.04 -40.12
C THR A 376 -15.03 24.06 -40.40
N GLY A 377 -15.48 24.83 -39.39
CA GLY A 377 -16.46 25.91 -39.59
C GLY A 377 -17.87 25.47 -40.02
N VAL A 378 -18.23 24.19 -39.85
CA VAL A 378 -19.52 23.63 -40.25
C VAL A 378 -20.48 23.59 -39.05
N THR A 379 -21.69 24.15 -39.20
CA THR A 379 -22.50 24.65 -38.07
C THR A 379 -23.89 24.02 -37.88
N GLN A 380 -24.32 23.00 -38.64
CA GLN A 380 -25.69 22.44 -38.43
C GLN A 380 -25.85 20.94 -38.69
N GLU A 381 -25.35 20.41 -39.82
CA GLU A 381 -25.46 18.96 -40.10
C GLU A 381 -24.55 18.10 -39.22
N PHE A 382 -23.48 18.69 -38.69
CA PHE A 382 -22.55 17.99 -37.82
C PHE A 382 -23.14 17.78 -36.42
N ASP A 383 -23.90 18.73 -35.87
CA ASP A 383 -24.48 18.64 -34.52
C ASP A 383 -25.56 17.53 -34.42
N GLU A 384 -26.33 17.31 -35.49
CA GLU A 384 -27.31 16.21 -35.54
C GLU A 384 -26.64 14.83 -35.66
N LEU A 385 -25.59 14.73 -36.49
CA LEU A 385 -24.75 13.53 -36.59
C LEU A 385 -23.95 13.27 -35.31
N LEU A 386 -23.57 14.33 -34.59
CA LEU A 386 -22.78 14.29 -33.36
C LEU A 386 -23.65 13.88 -32.16
N PHE A 387 -24.86 14.43 -32.04
CA PHE A 387 -25.85 14.01 -31.04
C PHE A 387 -26.20 12.53 -31.22
N LEU A 388 -26.44 12.09 -32.45
CA LEU A 388 -26.68 10.68 -32.75
C LEU A 388 -25.44 9.81 -32.47
N ALA A 389 -24.23 10.29 -32.77
CA ALA A 389 -23.00 9.56 -32.50
C ALA A 389 -22.67 9.47 -31.00
N GLN A 390 -22.95 10.51 -30.22
CA GLN A 390 -22.83 10.51 -28.75
C GLN A 390 -23.89 9.63 -28.12
N GLU A 391 -25.16 9.74 -28.51
CA GLU A 391 -26.24 8.89 -28.00
C GLU A 391 -25.99 7.40 -28.33
N LYS A 392 -25.41 7.12 -29.50
CA LYS A 392 -25.05 5.75 -29.90
C LYS A 392 -23.76 5.26 -29.23
N ALA A 393 -22.74 6.10 -29.02
CA ALA A 393 -21.52 5.74 -28.28
C ALA A 393 -21.77 5.58 -26.76
N GLU A 394 -22.73 6.32 -26.20
CA GLU A 394 -23.22 6.14 -24.82
C GLU A 394 -24.01 4.83 -24.66
N LYS A 395 -24.76 4.42 -25.71
CA LYS A 395 -25.46 3.12 -25.74
C LYS A 395 -24.54 1.93 -26.07
N ASP A 396 -23.53 2.13 -26.92
CA ASP A 396 -22.62 1.07 -27.39
C ASP A 396 -21.32 1.00 -26.55
N ASP A 397 -21.47 0.53 -25.30
CA ASP A 397 -20.45 0.02 -24.37
C ASP A 397 -19.08 0.77 -24.39
N PRO A 398 -18.89 1.81 -23.53
CA PRO A 398 -17.64 2.57 -23.36
C PRO A 398 -16.36 1.73 -23.24
N LYS A 399 -16.49 0.46 -22.84
CA LYS A 399 -15.39 -0.50 -22.75
C LYS A 399 -14.89 -0.99 -24.11
N LYS A 400 -15.73 -1.04 -25.16
CA LYS A 400 -15.30 -1.37 -26.54
C LYS A 400 -14.32 -0.30 -27.07
N ILE A 401 -14.60 0.96 -26.80
CA ILE A 401 -13.72 2.08 -27.16
C ILE A 401 -12.40 2.00 -26.39
N SER A 402 -12.46 1.74 -25.09
CA SER A 402 -11.27 1.54 -24.27
C SER A 402 -10.39 0.40 -24.79
N ALA A 403 -11.00 -0.74 -25.17
CA ALA A 403 -10.29 -1.89 -25.72
C ALA A 403 -9.59 -1.58 -27.05
N LEU A 404 -10.25 -0.85 -27.96
CA LEU A 404 -9.65 -0.39 -29.21
C LEU A 404 -8.47 0.56 -28.96
N LYS A 405 -8.60 1.50 -28.02
CA LYS A 405 -7.53 2.43 -27.66
C LYS A 405 -6.34 1.72 -27.03
N GLU A 406 -6.56 0.77 -26.12
CA GLU A 406 -5.51 -0.03 -25.52
C GLU A 406 -4.73 -0.79 -26.59
N LEU A 407 -5.44 -1.41 -27.53
CA LEU A 407 -4.85 -2.10 -28.67
C LEU A 407 -3.99 -1.17 -29.54
N ILE A 408 -4.56 -0.04 -29.98
CA ILE A 408 -3.87 0.93 -30.83
C ILE A 408 -2.64 1.48 -30.10
N LEU A 409 -2.76 1.82 -28.80
CA LEU A 409 -1.67 2.33 -27.99
C LEU A 409 -0.54 1.30 -27.84
N ASN A 410 -0.87 0.03 -27.59
CA ASN A 410 0.12 -1.04 -27.47
C ASN A 410 0.82 -1.31 -28.81
N ALA A 411 0.09 -1.28 -29.91
CA ALA A 411 0.67 -1.37 -31.26
C ALA A 411 1.60 -0.19 -31.56
N ARG A 412 1.21 1.04 -31.19
CA ARG A 412 2.04 2.25 -31.31
C ARG A 412 3.35 2.14 -30.55
N LYS A 413 3.29 1.68 -29.29
CA LYS A 413 4.47 1.49 -28.43
C LYS A 413 5.40 0.40 -28.97
N SER A 414 4.83 -0.66 -29.53
CA SER A 414 5.60 -1.83 -29.99
C SER A 414 6.19 -1.66 -31.38
N LEU A 415 5.61 -0.79 -32.23
CA LEU A 415 5.99 -0.60 -33.63
C LEU A 415 6.05 0.88 -34.05
N PRO A 416 6.82 1.73 -33.33
CA PRO A 416 6.86 3.17 -33.57
C PRO A 416 7.40 3.53 -34.96
N GLU A 417 8.21 2.67 -35.59
CA GLU A 417 8.85 2.94 -36.88
C GLU A 417 7.97 2.64 -38.12
N HIS A 418 6.83 1.96 -37.98
CA HIS A 418 5.99 1.53 -39.11
C HIS A 418 4.97 2.62 -39.51
N GLN A 419 5.41 3.63 -40.26
CA GLN A 419 4.57 4.78 -40.64
C GLN A 419 3.25 4.40 -41.33
N GLU A 420 3.24 3.35 -42.16
CA GLU A 420 2.01 2.87 -42.82
C GLU A 420 1.01 2.29 -41.82
N LEU A 421 1.48 1.48 -40.86
CA LEU A 421 0.66 0.98 -39.77
C LEU A 421 0.18 2.12 -38.86
N GLN A 422 1.03 3.10 -38.56
CA GLN A 422 0.64 4.28 -37.80
C GLN A 422 -0.48 5.05 -38.49
N HIS A 423 -0.38 5.24 -39.81
CA HIS A 423 -1.43 5.89 -40.59
C HIS A 423 -2.73 5.08 -40.59
N TYR A 424 -2.64 3.75 -40.73
CA TYR A 424 -3.80 2.87 -40.65
C TYR A 424 -4.48 2.95 -39.27
N LEU A 425 -3.73 2.81 -38.18
CA LEU A 425 -4.26 2.89 -36.81
C LEU A 425 -4.87 4.27 -36.51
N ASN A 426 -4.27 5.36 -37.00
CA ASN A 426 -4.84 6.71 -36.89
C ASN A 426 -6.18 6.82 -37.65
N SER A 427 -6.26 6.25 -38.85
CA SER A 427 -7.51 6.21 -39.64
C SER A 427 -8.59 5.41 -38.94
N GLU A 428 -8.26 4.28 -38.31
CA GLU A 428 -9.24 3.47 -37.59
C GLU A 428 -9.68 4.13 -36.27
N GLU A 429 -8.79 4.80 -35.54
CA GLU A 429 -9.15 5.63 -34.38
C GLU A 429 -10.07 6.80 -34.78
N GLU A 430 -9.77 7.48 -35.89
CA GLU A 430 -10.62 8.54 -36.44
C GLU A 430 -11.98 8.00 -36.89
N ARG A 431 -12.02 6.84 -37.58
CA ARG A 431 -13.28 6.19 -37.99
C ARG A 431 -14.13 5.77 -36.79
N ALA A 432 -13.51 5.26 -35.73
CA ALA A 432 -14.21 4.92 -34.49
C ALA A 432 -14.88 6.14 -33.86
N LEU A 433 -14.24 7.31 -33.95
CA LEU A 433 -14.77 8.57 -33.43
C LEU A 433 -15.78 9.27 -34.35
N THR A 434 -15.77 8.97 -35.65
CA THR A 434 -16.53 9.74 -36.66
C THR A 434 -17.63 8.95 -37.39
N LYS A 435 -17.60 7.61 -37.39
CA LYS A 435 -18.58 6.78 -38.11
C LYS A 435 -19.49 6.02 -37.14
N LEU A 436 -20.78 6.38 -37.14
CA LEU A 436 -21.86 5.71 -36.39
C LEU A 436 -21.99 4.20 -36.65
N THR A 437 -21.60 3.73 -37.83
CA THR A 437 -21.63 2.29 -38.19
C THR A 437 -20.31 1.59 -37.87
N PHE A 438 -19.36 2.28 -37.22
CA PHE A 438 -18.09 1.67 -36.84
C PHE A 438 -18.33 0.47 -35.91
N TYR A 439 -19.24 0.59 -34.96
CA TYR A 439 -19.48 -0.42 -33.93
C TYR A 439 -20.44 -1.55 -34.33
N ASP A 440 -21.16 -1.41 -35.44
CA ASP A 440 -22.13 -2.41 -35.91
C ASP A 440 -21.46 -3.78 -36.17
N ASP A 441 -20.21 -3.77 -36.67
CA ASP A 441 -19.37 -4.96 -36.90
C ASP A 441 -18.06 -4.88 -36.10
N PHE A 442 -18.12 -4.36 -34.87
CA PHE A 442 -16.93 -4.04 -34.07
C PHE A 442 -15.94 -5.22 -33.97
N ASP A 443 -16.45 -6.44 -33.80
CA ASP A 443 -15.64 -7.64 -33.64
C ASP A 443 -14.82 -7.96 -34.88
N GLN A 444 -15.44 -7.89 -36.06
CA GLN A 444 -14.77 -8.14 -37.34
C GLN A 444 -13.74 -7.05 -37.64
N LYS A 445 -14.02 -5.80 -37.24
CA LYS A 445 -13.07 -4.69 -37.38
C LYS A 445 -11.90 -4.83 -36.43
N LEU A 446 -12.15 -5.24 -35.20
CA LEU A 446 -11.11 -5.49 -34.21
C LEU A 446 -10.19 -6.64 -34.67
N GLU A 447 -10.74 -7.72 -35.23
CA GLU A 447 -9.99 -8.81 -35.86
C GLU A 447 -9.19 -8.33 -37.08
N THR A 448 -9.77 -7.45 -37.91
CA THR A 448 -9.07 -6.88 -39.08
C THR A 448 -7.88 -6.02 -38.63
N ILE A 449 -8.06 -5.18 -37.61
CA ILE A 449 -7.01 -4.34 -37.04
C ILE A 449 -5.91 -5.21 -36.43
N PHE A 450 -6.28 -6.28 -35.71
CA PHE A 450 -5.34 -7.25 -35.18
C PHE A 450 -4.49 -7.90 -36.28
N TYR A 451 -5.15 -8.38 -37.34
CA TYR A 451 -4.48 -9.03 -38.46
C TYR A 451 -3.47 -8.08 -39.12
N GLN A 452 -3.88 -6.83 -39.35
CA GLN A 452 -2.99 -5.79 -39.89
C GLN A 452 -1.79 -5.52 -38.98
N ILE A 453 -1.99 -5.43 -37.66
CA ILE A 453 -0.88 -5.29 -36.69
C ILE A 453 0.07 -6.50 -36.78
N ASN A 454 -0.47 -7.72 -36.77
CA ASN A 454 0.34 -8.95 -36.81
C ASN A 454 1.10 -9.16 -38.12
N GLU A 455 0.51 -8.78 -39.25
CA GLU A 455 1.15 -8.81 -40.56
C GLU A 455 2.42 -7.94 -40.55
N HIS A 456 2.31 -6.74 -39.98
CA HIS A 456 3.45 -5.82 -39.83
C HIS A 456 4.48 -6.33 -38.82
N ILE A 457 4.06 -6.94 -37.70
CA ILE A 457 4.98 -7.58 -36.73
C ILE A 457 5.76 -8.75 -37.37
N GLY A 458 5.11 -9.52 -38.26
CA GLY A 458 5.73 -10.65 -38.95
C GLY A 458 6.85 -10.29 -39.92
N SER A 459 7.00 -9.02 -40.28
CA SER A 459 7.97 -8.54 -41.27
C SER A 459 9.40 -8.31 -40.74
N LYS A 460 9.65 -8.40 -39.42
CA LYS A 460 10.99 -8.30 -38.79
C LYS A 460 11.27 -9.47 -37.83
N ASN A 461 12.55 -9.84 -37.76
CA ASN A 461 13.25 -10.68 -36.76
C ASN A 461 12.39 -11.64 -35.91
N THR A 462 12.52 -12.93 -36.17
CA THR A 462 11.59 -14.01 -35.77
C THR A 462 11.32 -14.16 -34.28
N GLN A 463 12.20 -13.76 -33.37
CA GLN A 463 12.01 -14.03 -31.93
C GLN A 463 11.27 -12.91 -31.19
N LEU A 464 11.69 -11.65 -31.34
CA LEU A 464 10.96 -10.48 -30.81
C LEU A 464 9.57 -10.32 -31.44
N SER A 465 9.41 -10.78 -32.69
CA SER A 465 8.13 -10.83 -33.40
C SER A 465 7.15 -11.82 -32.76
N ASN A 466 7.63 -12.96 -32.26
CA ASN A 466 6.77 -14.01 -31.71
C ASN A 466 6.22 -13.65 -30.33
N ASP A 467 7.01 -13.01 -29.47
CA ASP A 467 6.54 -12.58 -28.15
C ASP A 467 5.52 -11.44 -28.27
N ALA A 468 5.73 -10.50 -29.19
CA ALA A 468 4.77 -9.44 -29.48
C ALA A 468 3.45 -9.99 -30.04
N LYS A 469 3.52 -10.96 -30.96
CA LYS A 469 2.33 -11.68 -31.47
C LYS A 469 1.57 -12.40 -30.36
N LEU A 470 2.28 -13.11 -29.49
CA LEU A 470 1.69 -13.81 -28.35
C LEU A 470 1.01 -12.84 -27.38
N LYS A 471 1.69 -11.74 -26.98
CA LYS A 471 1.09 -10.72 -26.11
C LYS A 471 -0.17 -10.11 -26.68
N ASN A 472 -0.16 -9.81 -27.97
CA ASN A 472 -1.35 -9.28 -28.63
C ASN A 472 -2.44 -10.35 -28.61
N GLN A 473 -2.16 -11.57 -29.06
CA GLN A 473 -3.12 -12.68 -29.05
C GLN A 473 -3.80 -12.90 -27.70
N LEU A 474 -3.03 -12.89 -26.59
CA LEU A 474 -3.57 -13.00 -25.23
C LEU A 474 -4.48 -11.80 -24.88
N THR A 475 -4.06 -10.59 -25.23
CA THR A 475 -4.85 -9.36 -25.02
C THR A 475 -6.20 -9.44 -25.74
N PHE A 476 -6.19 -9.85 -27.01
CA PHE A 476 -7.41 -10.04 -27.78
C PHE A 476 -8.29 -11.13 -27.19
N ALA A 477 -7.67 -12.22 -26.76
CA ALA A 477 -8.42 -13.34 -26.21
C ALA A 477 -9.14 -12.91 -24.92
N ALA A 478 -8.46 -12.17 -24.04
CA ALA A 478 -9.06 -11.60 -22.85
C ALA A 478 -10.24 -10.66 -23.17
N ILE A 479 -10.05 -9.72 -24.09
CA ILE A 479 -11.11 -8.78 -24.51
C ILE A 479 -12.33 -9.52 -25.07
N ARG A 480 -12.12 -10.55 -25.89
CA ARG A 480 -13.21 -11.32 -26.50
C ARG A 480 -14.00 -12.13 -25.47
N LEU A 481 -13.32 -12.71 -24.48
CA LEU A 481 -13.97 -13.41 -23.37
C LEU A 481 -14.78 -12.44 -22.50
N GLU A 482 -14.27 -11.24 -22.22
CA GLU A 482 -15.01 -10.20 -21.48
C GLU A 482 -16.27 -9.74 -22.24
N GLN A 483 -16.19 -9.59 -23.56
CA GLN A 483 -17.36 -9.28 -24.38
C GLN A 483 -18.40 -10.40 -24.35
N TYR A 484 -17.95 -11.65 -24.50
CA TYR A 484 -18.85 -12.81 -24.43
C TYR A 484 -19.53 -12.88 -23.05
N THR A 485 -18.77 -12.68 -21.98
CA THR A 485 -19.25 -12.61 -20.59
C THR A 485 -20.38 -11.60 -20.41
N LYS A 486 -20.34 -10.46 -21.10
CA LYS A 486 -21.40 -9.42 -21.04
C LYS A 486 -22.61 -9.74 -21.91
N SER A 487 -22.45 -10.53 -22.96
CA SER A 487 -23.57 -10.96 -23.82
C SER A 487 -24.46 -12.01 -23.14
N LEU A 488 -23.95 -12.66 -22.09
CA LEU A 488 -24.71 -13.56 -21.24
C LEU A 488 -25.65 -12.75 -20.33
N THR A 489 -26.87 -13.24 -20.18
CA THR A 489 -27.91 -12.62 -19.36
C THR A 489 -27.55 -12.69 -17.86
N GLU A 490 -28.12 -11.81 -17.05
CA GLU A 490 -27.97 -11.86 -15.59
C GLU A 490 -28.75 -13.01 -14.93
N ASP A 491 -29.42 -13.86 -15.72
CA ASP A 491 -30.14 -14.99 -15.20
C ASP A 491 -29.21 -15.97 -14.47
N SER A 492 -29.68 -16.45 -13.31
CA SER A 492 -28.96 -17.36 -12.42
C SER A 492 -28.37 -18.62 -13.09
N LYS A 493 -28.89 -19.01 -14.26
CA LYS A 493 -28.43 -20.18 -15.02
C LYS A 493 -27.13 -19.93 -15.79
N GLU A 494 -26.88 -18.71 -16.25
CA GLU A 494 -25.69 -18.35 -17.07
C GLU A 494 -24.53 -17.79 -16.24
N TYR A 495 -24.78 -17.53 -14.94
CA TYR A 495 -23.79 -17.00 -14.02
C TYR A 495 -22.48 -17.82 -13.95
N PRO A 496 -22.48 -19.18 -13.88
CA PRO A 496 -21.24 -19.95 -13.79
C PRO A 496 -20.34 -19.78 -15.01
N LEU A 497 -20.93 -19.76 -16.21
CA LEU A 497 -20.23 -19.51 -17.47
C LEU A 497 -19.64 -18.09 -17.49
N ARG A 498 -20.44 -17.10 -17.09
CA ARG A 498 -20.01 -15.69 -16.99
C ARG A 498 -18.81 -15.53 -16.05
N ALA A 499 -18.87 -16.09 -14.85
CA ALA A 499 -17.78 -15.99 -13.87
C ALA A 499 -16.50 -16.66 -14.36
N TRP A 500 -16.61 -17.84 -14.98
CA TRP A 500 -15.47 -18.59 -15.49
C TRP A 500 -14.77 -17.88 -16.66
N LEU A 501 -15.53 -17.33 -17.61
CA LEU A 501 -14.97 -16.59 -18.73
C LEU A 501 -14.30 -15.27 -18.29
N GLY A 502 -14.88 -14.59 -17.29
CA GLY A 502 -14.26 -13.42 -16.67
C GLY A 502 -12.92 -13.74 -16.01
N MET A 503 -12.81 -14.88 -15.31
CA MET A 503 -11.52 -15.34 -14.78
C MET A 503 -10.52 -15.61 -15.91
N LYS A 504 -10.90 -16.35 -16.95
CA LYS A 504 -9.98 -16.68 -18.04
C LYS A 504 -9.47 -15.43 -18.76
N ALA A 505 -10.29 -14.38 -18.86
CA ALA A 505 -9.82 -13.09 -19.34
C ALA A 505 -8.70 -12.49 -18.47
N GLU A 506 -8.86 -12.52 -17.15
CA GLU A 506 -7.86 -12.01 -16.20
C GLU A 506 -6.58 -12.86 -16.19
N GLU A 507 -6.71 -14.18 -16.30
CA GLU A 507 -5.59 -15.12 -16.43
C GLU A 507 -4.74 -14.80 -17.66
N LEU A 508 -5.37 -14.58 -18.82
CA LEU A 508 -4.69 -14.21 -20.06
C LEU A 508 -3.98 -12.84 -19.95
N ARG A 509 -4.58 -11.87 -19.24
CA ARG A 509 -3.93 -10.57 -18.93
C ARG A 509 -2.71 -10.77 -18.03
N SER A 510 -2.83 -11.60 -17.00
CA SER A 510 -1.71 -11.91 -16.09
C SER A 510 -0.56 -12.61 -16.81
N LEU A 511 -0.85 -13.58 -17.67
CA LEU A 511 0.17 -14.27 -18.49
C LEU A 511 0.89 -13.30 -19.44
N ARG A 512 0.15 -12.38 -20.06
CA ARG A 512 0.72 -11.32 -20.91
C ARG A 512 1.72 -10.43 -20.15
N ASP A 513 1.39 -10.07 -18.92
CA ASP A 513 2.14 -9.08 -18.14
C ASP A 513 3.29 -9.70 -17.34
N ASN A 514 3.10 -10.92 -16.82
CA ASN A 514 3.95 -11.49 -15.78
C ASN A 514 4.71 -12.76 -16.18
N SER A 515 4.24 -13.54 -17.17
CA SER A 515 4.87 -14.82 -17.51
C SER A 515 4.67 -15.26 -18.97
N LEU A 516 5.53 -14.75 -19.85
CA LEU A 516 5.54 -15.15 -21.26
C LEU A 516 5.97 -16.61 -21.48
N GLU A 517 6.77 -17.16 -20.57
CA GLU A 517 7.20 -18.56 -20.62
C GLU A 517 6.01 -19.50 -20.40
N ASP A 518 5.15 -19.19 -19.42
CA ASP A 518 3.91 -19.96 -19.19
C ASP A 518 2.89 -19.75 -20.32
N ALA A 519 2.93 -18.59 -20.99
CA ALA A 519 2.09 -18.30 -22.13
C ALA A 519 2.46 -19.06 -23.42
N GLU A 520 3.62 -19.72 -23.48
CA GLU A 520 4.08 -20.40 -24.69
C GLU A 520 3.10 -21.48 -25.17
N ILE A 521 2.31 -22.07 -24.28
CA ILE A 521 1.29 -23.08 -24.60
C ILE A 521 0.20 -22.54 -25.56
N TYR A 522 0.03 -21.22 -25.64
CA TYR A 522 -0.94 -20.57 -26.52
C TYR A 522 -0.36 -20.09 -27.84
N ARG A 523 0.96 -20.19 -28.03
CA ARG A 523 1.69 -19.63 -29.18
C ARG A 523 1.21 -20.16 -30.52
N ASP A 524 0.91 -21.45 -30.59
CA ASP A 524 0.53 -22.13 -31.82
C ASP A 524 -0.98 -22.42 -31.90
N VAL A 525 -1.77 -21.92 -30.95
CA VAL A 525 -3.23 -22.07 -30.94
C VAL A 525 -3.83 -20.92 -31.74
N GLU A 526 -4.66 -21.21 -32.75
CA GLU A 526 -5.33 -20.12 -33.48
C GLU A 526 -6.28 -19.35 -32.54
N PHE A 527 -6.36 -18.03 -32.70
CA PHE A 527 -7.18 -17.16 -31.84
C PHE A 527 -8.64 -17.64 -31.71
N THR A 528 -9.28 -18.01 -32.82
CA THR A 528 -10.66 -18.52 -32.83
C THR A 528 -10.78 -19.88 -32.13
N GLN A 529 -9.77 -20.74 -32.24
CA GLN A 529 -9.71 -22.02 -31.53
C GLN A 529 -9.52 -21.81 -30.03
N LEU A 530 -8.70 -20.85 -29.63
CA LEU A 530 -8.48 -20.48 -28.23
C LEU A 530 -9.80 -20.02 -27.58
N ILE A 531 -10.49 -19.06 -28.20
CA ILE A 531 -11.77 -18.54 -27.68
C ILE A 531 -12.85 -19.62 -27.63
N SER A 532 -13.02 -20.37 -28.72
CA SER A 532 -14.02 -21.44 -28.76
C SER A 532 -13.73 -22.55 -27.75
N SER A 533 -12.45 -22.88 -27.51
CA SER A 533 -12.07 -23.85 -26.48
C SER A 533 -12.46 -23.38 -25.08
N PHE A 534 -12.24 -22.09 -24.76
CA PHE A 534 -12.62 -21.55 -23.47
C PHE A 534 -14.14 -21.51 -23.32
N VAL A 535 -14.86 -20.94 -24.28
CA VAL A 535 -16.34 -20.90 -24.25
C VAL A 535 -16.93 -22.30 -24.07
N LYS A 536 -16.42 -23.30 -24.80
CA LYS A 536 -16.84 -24.69 -24.68
C LYS A 536 -16.60 -25.27 -23.28
N GLN A 537 -15.41 -25.06 -22.72
CA GLN A 537 -15.09 -25.53 -21.35
C GLN A 537 -15.97 -24.86 -20.29
N GLY A 538 -16.25 -23.56 -20.44
CA GLY A 538 -17.17 -22.86 -19.55
C GLY A 538 -18.60 -23.42 -19.66
N GLN A 539 -19.06 -23.76 -20.87
CA GLN A 539 -20.37 -24.38 -21.09
C GLN A 539 -20.45 -25.78 -20.47
N GLU A 540 -19.41 -26.60 -20.64
CA GLU A 540 -19.32 -27.91 -20.01
C GLU A 540 -19.39 -27.81 -18.47
N LEU A 541 -18.72 -26.80 -17.88
CA LEU A 541 -18.80 -26.53 -16.45
C LEU A 541 -20.22 -26.09 -16.03
N GLN A 542 -20.85 -25.19 -16.79
CA GLN A 542 -22.20 -24.71 -16.51
C GLN A 542 -23.21 -25.86 -16.55
N ASP A 543 -23.18 -26.68 -17.59
CA ASP A 543 -24.05 -27.85 -17.75
C ASP A 543 -23.88 -28.82 -16.58
N LYS A 544 -22.64 -29.00 -16.13
CA LYS A 544 -22.32 -29.87 -15.01
C LYS A 544 -22.83 -29.32 -13.67
N VAL A 545 -22.70 -28.02 -13.44
CA VAL A 545 -23.25 -27.33 -12.27
C VAL A 545 -24.78 -27.44 -12.23
N ILE A 546 -25.45 -27.24 -13.38
CA ILE A 546 -26.90 -27.40 -13.51
C ILE A 546 -27.29 -28.86 -13.20
N PHE A 547 -26.60 -29.82 -13.80
CA PHE A 547 -26.84 -31.24 -13.56
C PHE A 547 -26.69 -31.60 -12.07
N PHE A 548 -25.63 -31.12 -11.41
CA PHE A 548 -25.44 -31.36 -9.99
C PHE A 548 -26.56 -30.75 -9.15
N SER A 549 -26.93 -29.49 -9.37
CA SER A 549 -28.02 -28.86 -8.62
C SER A 549 -29.36 -29.61 -8.80
N GLU A 550 -29.66 -30.11 -10.00
CA GLU A 550 -30.86 -30.92 -10.22
C GLU A 550 -30.81 -32.26 -9.47
N GLN A 551 -29.67 -32.94 -9.42
CA GLN A 551 -29.53 -34.20 -8.68
C GLN A 551 -29.62 -33.98 -7.16
N LEU A 552 -29.02 -32.90 -6.65
CA LEU A 552 -29.07 -32.54 -5.23
C LEU A 552 -30.50 -32.19 -4.82
N LYS A 553 -31.24 -31.46 -5.65
CA LYS A 553 -32.66 -31.18 -5.43
C LYS A 553 -33.50 -32.45 -5.40
N ARG A 554 -33.30 -33.38 -6.35
CA ARG A 554 -34.02 -34.67 -6.35
C ARG A 554 -33.70 -35.49 -5.09
N LEU A 555 -32.45 -35.49 -4.63
CA LEU A 555 -32.04 -36.18 -3.41
C LEU A 555 -32.71 -35.56 -2.18
N ALA A 556 -32.75 -34.24 -2.10
CA ALA A 556 -33.44 -33.52 -1.02
C ALA A 556 -34.95 -33.83 -0.98
N ASP A 557 -35.60 -33.88 -2.15
CA ASP A 557 -37.03 -34.20 -2.27
C ASP A 557 -37.37 -35.65 -1.83
N HIS A 558 -36.39 -36.58 -1.79
CA HIS A 558 -36.61 -37.98 -1.39
C HIS A 558 -36.42 -38.25 0.12
N LEU A 559 -35.98 -37.26 0.91
CA LEU A 559 -35.55 -37.44 2.30
C LEU A 559 -36.62 -36.99 3.33
N GLU A 560 -37.92 -37.17 3.05
CA GLU A 560 -39.09 -36.61 3.76
C GLU A 560 -39.33 -37.06 5.24
N SER A 561 -38.36 -37.58 6.01
CA SER A 561 -38.57 -37.89 7.44
C SER A 561 -37.91 -36.88 8.41
N ASP A 562 -38.51 -36.67 9.60
CA ASP A 562 -38.12 -35.63 10.59
C ASP A 562 -36.65 -35.69 11.05
N LYS A 563 -36.00 -36.86 11.02
CA LYS A 563 -34.56 -36.99 11.33
C LYS A 563 -33.66 -36.73 10.13
N GLU A 564 -34.17 -36.86 8.91
CA GLU A 564 -33.45 -36.61 7.67
C GLU A 564 -33.46 -35.11 7.29
N ALA A 565 -34.41 -34.33 7.81
CA ALA A 565 -34.49 -32.88 7.63
C ALA A 565 -33.22 -32.11 8.07
N GLN A 566 -32.52 -32.57 9.13
CA GLN A 566 -31.24 -31.98 9.55
C GLN A 566 -30.10 -32.28 8.57
N TYR A 567 -30.09 -33.48 7.99
CA TYR A 567 -29.12 -33.85 6.95
C TYR A 567 -29.40 -33.09 5.67
N ILE A 568 -30.67 -32.94 5.27
CA ILE A 568 -31.10 -32.12 4.13
C ILE A 568 -30.68 -30.66 4.32
N HIS A 569 -30.94 -30.06 5.48
CA HIS A 569 -30.57 -28.67 5.73
C HIS A 569 -29.04 -28.46 5.69
N THR A 570 -28.27 -29.38 6.29
CA THR A 570 -26.80 -29.35 6.24
C THR A 570 -26.28 -29.52 4.82
N PHE A 571 -26.92 -30.39 4.05
CA PHE A 571 -26.58 -30.67 2.66
C PHE A 571 -26.91 -29.50 1.72
N LEU A 572 -28.08 -28.87 1.86
CA LEU A 572 -28.49 -27.68 1.10
C LEU A 572 -27.62 -26.46 1.43
N LEU A 573 -27.18 -26.31 2.68
CA LEU A 573 -26.20 -25.29 3.07
C LEU A 573 -24.82 -25.56 2.46
N ALA A 574 -24.38 -26.82 2.43
CA ALA A 574 -23.14 -27.21 1.78
C ALA A 574 -23.21 -26.99 0.25
N GLU A 575 -24.32 -27.37 -0.39
CA GLU A 575 -24.60 -27.10 -1.81
C GLU A 575 -24.55 -25.59 -2.08
N SER A 576 -25.27 -24.77 -1.31
CA SER A 576 -25.28 -23.31 -1.48
C SER A 576 -23.88 -22.72 -1.31
N ASN A 577 -23.10 -23.18 -0.32
CA ASN A 577 -21.76 -22.68 -0.07
C ASN A 577 -20.75 -23.15 -1.11
N THR A 578 -20.91 -24.34 -1.67
CA THR A 578 -20.04 -24.87 -2.72
C THR A 578 -20.37 -24.24 -4.06
N LEU A 579 -21.64 -24.04 -4.40
CA LEU A 579 -22.03 -23.23 -5.55
C LEU A 579 -21.47 -21.81 -5.42
N LYS A 580 -21.62 -21.18 -4.24
CA LYS A 580 -20.97 -19.88 -3.95
C LYS A 580 -19.45 -19.96 -4.03
N GLY A 581 -18.84 -21.06 -3.62
CA GLY A 581 -17.39 -21.28 -3.65
C GLY A 581 -16.84 -21.48 -5.06
N ILE A 582 -17.58 -22.20 -5.91
CA ILE A 582 -17.34 -22.32 -7.36
C ILE A 582 -17.50 -20.95 -8.02
N MET A 583 -18.50 -20.18 -7.61
CA MET A 583 -18.77 -18.81 -8.06
C MET A 583 -17.72 -17.79 -7.58
N ALA A 584 -17.10 -18.00 -6.42
CA ALA A 584 -16.16 -17.07 -5.78
C ALA A 584 -14.69 -17.42 -5.99
N ASN A 585 -14.37 -18.67 -6.32
CA ASN A 585 -13.01 -19.13 -6.54
C ASN A 585 -12.90 -20.02 -7.80
N PRO A 586 -12.55 -19.42 -8.93
CA PRO A 586 -12.63 -20.11 -10.22
C PRO A 586 -11.50 -21.14 -10.47
N SER A 587 -10.42 -21.16 -9.67
CA SER A 587 -9.48 -22.30 -9.63
C SER A 587 -10.10 -23.57 -9.05
N LYS A 588 -11.05 -23.43 -8.11
CA LYS A 588 -11.84 -24.57 -7.62
C LYS A 588 -12.82 -25.03 -8.70
N ALA A 589 -13.36 -24.13 -9.51
CA ALA A 589 -14.29 -24.47 -10.58
C ALA A 589 -13.70 -25.48 -11.58
N GLU A 590 -12.41 -25.36 -11.92
CA GLU A 590 -11.70 -26.36 -12.75
C GLU A 590 -11.66 -27.75 -12.09
N SER A 591 -11.38 -27.83 -10.78
CA SER A 591 -11.39 -29.11 -10.06
C SER A 591 -12.77 -29.80 -10.06
N TYR A 592 -13.86 -29.02 -10.10
CA TYR A 592 -15.22 -29.55 -10.20
C TYR A 592 -15.61 -29.99 -11.63
N ARG A 593 -14.97 -29.44 -12.68
CA ARG A 593 -15.20 -29.84 -14.08
C ARG A 593 -14.90 -31.33 -14.31
N ASP A 594 -13.96 -31.89 -13.57
CA ASP A 594 -13.52 -33.28 -13.76
C ASP A 594 -14.06 -34.24 -12.67
N MET A 595 -14.67 -33.72 -11.60
CA MET A 595 -15.20 -34.47 -10.44
C MET A 595 -16.48 -35.27 -10.75
N GLN A 596 -16.60 -36.54 -10.33
CA GLN A 596 -17.86 -37.28 -10.49
C GLN A 596 -18.90 -36.82 -9.45
N PHE A 597 -20.20 -37.03 -9.71
CA PHE A 597 -21.26 -36.64 -8.77
C PHE A 597 -21.08 -37.27 -7.38
N THR A 598 -20.63 -38.52 -7.33
CA THR A 598 -20.35 -39.24 -6.07
C THR A 598 -19.23 -38.59 -5.27
N ASP A 599 -18.21 -38.07 -5.94
CA ASP A 599 -17.07 -37.42 -5.31
C ASP A 599 -17.49 -36.05 -4.76
N LEU A 600 -18.30 -35.32 -5.54
CA LEU A 600 -18.90 -34.06 -5.09
C LEU A 600 -19.76 -34.26 -3.85
N VAL A 601 -20.68 -35.24 -3.87
CA VAL A 601 -21.53 -35.56 -2.71
C VAL A 601 -20.68 -35.93 -1.49
N SER A 602 -19.62 -36.71 -1.68
CA SER A 602 -18.71 -37.10 -0.60
C SER A 602 -17.97 -35.90 -0.01
N GLU A 603 -17.49 -34.99 -0.86
CA GLU A 603 -16.82 -33.77 -0.42
C GLU A 603 -17.79 -32.80 0.27
N LEU A 604 -19.01 -32.62 -0.25
CA LEU A 604 -20.06 -31.81 0.36
C LEU A 604 -20.45 -32.33 1.75
N LEU A 605 -20.57 -33.65 1.89
CA LEU A 605 -20.84 -34.28 3.17
C LEU A 605 -19.67 -34.10 4.13
N ASP A 606 -18.43 -34.33 3.70
CA ASP A 606 -17.23 -34.13 4.54
C ASP A 606 -17.10 -32.67 5.01
N GLN A 607 -17.34 -31.69 4.12
CA GLN A 607 -17.35 -30.27 4.48
C GLN A 607 -18.51 -29.91 5.42
N GLY A 608 -19.71 -30.43 5.16
CA GLY A 608 -20.89 -30.24 6.01
C GLY A 608 -20.68 -30.81 7.41
N PHE A 609 -20.13 -32.04 7.50
CA PHE A 609 -19.79 -32.69 8.76
C PHE A 609 -18.67 -31.97 9.50
N LYS A 610 -17.60 -31.54 8.81
CA LYS A 610 -16.54 -30.72 9.42
C LYS A 610 -17.08 -29.42 9.98
N LYS A 611 -17.99 -28.75 9.28
CA LYS A 611 -18.64 -27.51 9.76
C LYS A 611 -19.54 -27.78 10.97
N GLN A 612 -20.41 -28.78 10.90
CA GLN A 612 -21.28 -29.16 12.02
C GLN A 612 -20.46 -29.59 13.24
N GLN A 613 -19.39 -30.36 13.02
CA GLN A 613 -18.43 -30.75 14.05
C GLN A 613 -17.75 -29.52 14.66
N ASN A 614 -17.31 -28.55 13.85
CA ASN A 614 -16.74 -27.30 14.33
C ASN A 614 -17.76 -26.46 15.10
N ASP A 615 -19.03 -26.40 14.68
CA ASP A 615 -20.08 -25.65 15.37
C ASP A 615 -20.45 -26.31 16.70
N ILE A 616 -20.49 -27.64 16.77
CA ILE A 616 -20.65 -28.39 18.02
C ILE A 616 -19.43 -28.17 18.92
N ILE A 617 -18.21 -28.25 18.39
CA ILE A 617 -16.98 -27.97 19.13
C ILE A 617 -16.95 -26.53 19.64
N ASN A 618 -17.38 -25.56 18.83
CA ASN A 618 -17.37 -24.14 19.20
C ASN A 618 -18.46 -23.82 20.22
N ASN A 619 -19.65 -24.43 20.12
CA ASN A 619 -20.69 -24.32 21.13
C ASN A 619 -20.29 -25.01 22.44
N ALA A 620 -19.71 -26.21 22.37
CA ALA A 620 -19.15 -26.89 23.54
C ALA A 620 -18.01 -26.08 24.16
N LYS A 621 -17.07 -25.57 23.36
CA LYS A 621 -16.02 -24.63 23.80
C LYS A 621 -16.62 -23.39 24.44
N THR A 622 -17.66 -22.79 23.88
CA THR A 622 -18.29 -21.58 24.43
C THR A 622 -18.98 -21.86 25.76
N GLN A 623 -19.61 -23.02 25.93
CA GLN A 623 -20.22 -23.44 27.20
C GLN A 623 -19.19 -23.84 28.25
N ILE A 624 -18.08 -24.47 27.84
CA ILE A 624 -16.94 -24.83 28.69
C ILE A 624 -16.17 -23.57 29.13
N ILE A 625 -15.88 -22.66 28.20
CA ILE A 625 -15.24 -21.35 28.45
C ILE A 625 -16.10 -20.50 29.39
N ARG A 626 -17.44 -20.51 29.26
CA ARG A 626 -18.35 -19.85 30.21
C ARG A 626 -18.28 -20.42 31.64
N LYS A 627 -17.86 -21.68 31.83
CA LYS A 627 -17.74 -22.32 33.15
C LYS A 627 -16.31 -22.34 33.72
N ILE A 628 -15.28 -22.23 32.87
CA ILE A 628 -13.85 -22.29 33.27
C ILE A 628 -13.18 -20.89 33.25
N SER A 629 -13.92 -19.84 32.91
CA SER A 629 -13.42 -18.50 32.54
C SER A 629 -12.37 -17.81 33.43
N PRO A 630 -12.18 -18.08 34.73
CA PRO A 630 -11.05 -17.48 35.46
C PRO A 630 -9.72 -18.25 35.31
N PHE A 631 -9.76 -19.57 35.07
CA PHE A 631 -8.57 -20.44 35.23
C PHE A 631 -7.78 -20.66 33.93
N ASP A 632 -8.47 -20.81 32.78
CA ASP A 632 -7.80 -21.08 31.49
C ASP A 632 -7.24 -19.83 30.81
N ARG A 633 -7.74 -18.64 31.16
CA ARG A 633 -7.26 -17.38 30.57
C ARG A 633 -5.81 -17.12 30.92
N ASP A 634 -5.40 -17.43 32.16
CA ASP A 634 -4.03 -17.24 32.63
C ASP A 634 -3.05 -18.28 32.07
N ASN A 635 -3.46 -19.54 31.93
CA ASN A 635 -2.61 -20.58 31.36
C ASN A 635 -2.47 -20.45 29.83
N ALA A 636 -3.53 -20.06 29.11
CA ALA A 636 -3.46 -19.77 27.68
C ALA A 636 -2.61 -18.53 27.39
N ASN A 637 -2.74 -17.47 28.19
CA ASN A 637 -1.88 -16.28 28.06
C ASN A 637 -0.41 -16.61 28.37
N ARG A 638 -0.13 -17.49 29.34
CA ARG A 638 1.24 -17.97 29.61
C ARG A 638 1.79 -18.84 28.49
N ALA A 639 0.99 -19.71 27.88
CA ALA A 639 1.41 -20.53 26.74
C ALA A 639 1.65 -19.68 25.48
N ILE A 640 0.82 -18.66 25.23
CA ILE A 640 0.98 -17.70 24.13
C ILE A 640 2.22 -16.82 24.36
N ASP A 641 2.46 -16.34 25.60
CA ASP A 641 3.66 -15.59 25.96
C ASP A 641 4.92 -16.47 25.81
N LEU A 642 4.88 -17.73 26.26
CA LEU A 642 5.97 -18.69 26.09
C LEU A 642 6.25 -19.00 24.61
N HIS A 643 5.21 -19.24 23.80
CA HIS A 643 5.36 -19.45 22.36
C HIS A 643 5.91 -18.21 21.64
N THR A 644 5.48 -17.02 22.06
CA THR A 644 6.00 -15.74 21.54
C THR A 644 7.46 -15.51 21.94
N ARG A 645 7.86 -15.91 23.15
CA ARG A 645 9.24 -15.86 23.62
C ARG A 645 10.12 -16.88 22.91
N LEU A 646 9.64 -18.10 22.67
CA LEU A 646 10.32 -19.15 21.90
C LEU A 646 10.51 -18.75 20.44
N LYS A 647 9.48 -18.17 19.80
CA LYS A 647 9.57 -17.65 18.42
C LYS A 647 10.54 -16.47 18.29
N LYS A 648 10.71 -15.69 19.37
CA LYS A 648 11.73 -14.63 19.47
C LYS A 648 13.12 -15.15 19.88
N ALA A 649 13.20 -16.38 20.38
CA ALA A 649 14.42 -17.06 20.79
C ALA A 649 14.91 -18.08 19.76
N GLU A 650 14.18 -18.29 18.66
CA GLU A 650 14.74 -18.92 17.46
C GLU A 650 16.05 -18.20 17.14
N PRO A 651 17.16 -18.94 16.90
CA PRO A 651 18.42 -18.33 16.56
C PRO A 651 18.25 -17.63 15.22
N VAL A 652 17.93 -16.34 15.28
CA VAL A 652 18.19 -15.42 14.20
C VAL A 652 19.70 -15.41 14.10
N LEU A 653 20.24 -16.25 13.21
CA LEU A 653 21.61 -16.13 12.73
C LEU A 653 21.82 -14.63 12.54
N PRO A 654 22.76 -14.00 13.26
CA PRO A 654 22.89 -12.56 13.22
C PRO A 654 23.01 -12.17 11.75
N SER A 655 21.99 -11.51 11.20
CA SER A 655 22.11 -10.89 9.88
C SER A 655 23.26 -9.92 10.06
N SER A 656 24.43 -10.25 9.51
CA SER A 656 25.69 -9.62 9.87
C SER A 656 25.61 -8.11 9.64
N LYS A 657 25.29 -7.36 10.70
CA LYS A 657 25.30 -5.89 10.72
C LYS A 657 26.72 -5.34 10.83
N SER A 658 27.74 -6.19 10.83
CA SER A 658 29.05 -5.80 10.36
C SER A 658 28.95 -5.70 8.84
N VAL A 659 28.75 -4.48 8.32
CA VAL A 659 28.92 -4.22 6.88
C VAL A 659 30.32 -4.72 6.54
N PRO A 660 30.48 -5.76 5.69
CA PRO A 660 31.81 -6.13 5.25
C PRO A 660 32.46 -4.88 4.66
N PRO A 661 33.75 -4.59 4.91
CA PRO A 661 34.42 -3.51 4.18
C PRO A 661 34.03 -3.63 2.70
N GLN A 662 33.67 -2.51 2.05
CA GLN A 662 32.98 -2.40 0.74
C GLN A 662 33.61 -3.20 -0.45
N LYS A 663 34.63 -4.02 -0.20
CA LYS A 663 35.44 -4.78 -1.15
C LYS A 663 35.53 -6.29 -0.84
N HIS A 664 34.71 -6.86 0.05
CA HIS A 664 34.69 -8.33 0.19
C HIS A 664 34.14 -8.99 -1.08
N GLY A 665 34.90 -9.95 -1.62
CA GLY A 665 34.59 -10.67 -2.86
C GLY A 665 35.19 -10.07 -4.13
N GLN A 666 35.83 -8.90 -4.07
CA GLN A 666 36.54 -8.35 -5.23
C GLN A 666 37.86 -9.09 -5.46
N SER A 667 38.13 -9.55 -6.67
CA SER A 667 39.43 -10.15 -6.98
C SER A 667 40.55 -9.10 -6.90
N PHE A 668 41.81 -9.52 -6.68
CA PHE A 668 42.99 -8.64 -6.70
C PHE A 668 42.97 -7.71 -7.94
N TRP A 669 42.57 -8.27 -9.09
CA TRP A 669 42.42 -7.51 -10.34
C TRP A 669 41.36 -6.40 -10.27
N GLN A 670 40.21 -6.63 -9.66
CA GLN A 670 39.17 -5.61 -9.53
C GLN A 670 39.59 -4.47 -8.60
N ARG A 671 40.35 -4.78 -7.53
CA ARG A 671 40.84 -3.77 -6.57
C ARG A 671 41.95 -2.90 -7.15
N HIS A 672 42.82 -3.48 -7.96
CA HIS A 672 44.02 -2.81 -8.51
C HIS A 672 43.89 -2.43 -9.98
N ARG A 673 42.73 -2.65 -10.63
CA ARG A 673 42.49 -2.42 -12.06
C ARG A 673 42.97 -1.05 -12.53
N ASN A 674 42.62 0.01 -11.82
CA ASN A 674 42.96 1.38 -12.23
C ASN A 674 44.46 1.67 -12.07
N ASN A 675 45.12 1.11 -11.05
CA ASN A 675 46.55 1.29 -10.82
C ASN A 675 47.38 0.46 -11.83
N ILE A 676 46.95 -0.76 -12.14
CA ILE A 676 47.59 -1.65 -13.11
C ILE A 676 47.39 -1.12 -14.54
N ILE A 677 46.16 -0.73 -14.92
CA ILE A 677 45.88 -0.13 -16.22
C ILE A 677 46.59 1.23 -16.36
N GLY A 678 46.61 2.05 -15.31
CA GLY A 678 47.35 3.31 -15.29
C GLY A 678 48.86 3.12 -15.48
N GLY A 679 49.45 2.14 -14.81
CA GLY A 679 50.87 1.80 -14.99
C GLY A 679 51.20 1.25 -16.38
N LEU A 680 50.39 0.30 -16.87
CA LEU A 680 50.58 -0.31 -18.20
C LEU A 680 50.35 0.67 -19.35
N SER A 681 49.35 1.53 -19.26
CA SER A 681 49.06 2.54 -20.29
C SER A 681 50.18 3.57 -20.41
N LEU A 682 50.82 3.95 -19.30
CA LEU A 682 51.97 4.85 -19.32
C LEU A 682 53.20 4.20 -19.97
N ILE A 683 53.44 2.92 -19.69
CA ILE A 683 54.51 2.13 -20.33
C ILE A 683 54.26 2.00 -21.83
N PHE A 684 53.03 1.66 -22.23
CA PHE A 684 52.63 1.58 -23.64
C PHE A 684 52.76 2.92 -24.35
N LEU A 685 52.31 4.02 -23.73
CA LEU A 685 52.43 5.37 -24.29
C LEU A 685 53.91 5.76 -24.48
N THR A 686 54.76 5.40 -23.52
CA THR A 686 56.21 5.67 -23.61
C THR A 686 56.86 4.86 -24.72
N ILE A 687 56.53 3.57 -24.86
CA ILE A 687 57.01 2.71 -25.94
C ILE A 687 56.51 3.21 -27.31
N LEU A 688 55.26 3.64 -27.39
CA LEU A 688 54.62 4.09 -28.61
C LEU A 688 55.16 5.45 -29.07
N ILE A 689 55.41 6.39 -28.14
CA ILE A 689 56.11 7.65 -28.43
C ILE A 689 57.55 7.39 -28.87
N THR A 690 58.27 6.48 -28.19
CA THR A 690 59.66 6.14 -28.53
C THR A 690 59.74 5.46 -29.90
N GLY A 691 58.81 4.56 -30.23
CA GLY A 691 58.71 3.91 -31.53
C GLY A 691 58.31 4.86 -32.67
N LEU A 692 57.41 5.81 -32.41
CA LEU A 692 57.02 6.85 -33.38
C LEU A 692 58.15 7.86 -33.64
N LEU A 693 58.97 8.15 -32.64
CA LEU A 693 60.20 8.95 -32.80
C LEU A 693 61.27 8.18 -33.57
N ALA A 694 61.46 6.89 -33.27
CA ALA A 694 62.46 6.05 -33.95
C ALA A 694 62.10 5.72 -35.41
N SER A 695 60.81 5.66 -35.75
CA SER A 695 60.32 5.39 -37.11
C SER A 695 60.32 6.61 -38.04
N GLY A 696 60.77 7.78 -37.55
CA GLY A 696 60.91 9.00 -38.36
C GLY A 696 59.59 9.69 -38.75
N LEU A 697 58.44 9.11 -38.41
CA LEU A 697 57.11 9.65 -38.75
C LEU A 697 56.82 11.00 -38.09
N LEU A 698 57.47 11.29 -36.97
CA LEU A 698 57.34 12.55 -36.22
C LEU A 698 58.55 13.49 -36.35
N ALA A 699 59.49 13.24 -37.28
CA ALA A 699 60.69 14.07 -37.44
C ALA A 699 60.41 15.58 -37.56
N PRO A 700 59.33 16.07 -38.22
CA PRO A 700 59.03 17.50 -38.29
C PRO A 700 58.49 18.08 -36.98
N LEU A 701 57.75 17.30 -36.17
CA LEU A 701 57.31 17.72 -34.82
C LEU A 701 58.43 17.59 -33.78
N GLY A 702 59.38 16.67 -34.00
CA GLY A 702 60.53 16.45 -33.12
C GLY A 702 61.46 17.65 -33.01
N LEU A 703 61.63 18.42 -34.09
CA LEU A 703 62.41 19.67 -34.07
C LEU A 703 61.69 20.82 -33.35
N ALA A 704 60.35 20.82 -33.31
CA ALA A 704 59.57 21.83 -32.60
C ALA A 704 59.49 21.55 -31.08
N LEU A 705 59.50 20.28 -30.66
CA LEU A 705 59.47 19.88 -29.24
C LEU A 705 60.87 19.76 -28.61
N ALA A 706 61.91 19.51 -29.41
CA ALA A 706 63.30 19.44 -28.92
C ALA A 706 63.83 20.77 -28.35
N ALA A 707 63.20 21.91 -28.66
CA ALA A 707 63.60 23.21 -28.12
C ALA A 707 63.02 23.51 -26.72
N GLY A 708 62.06 22.72 -26.20
CA GLY A 708 61.33 23.07 -24.98
C GLY A 708 61.21 22.01 -23.89
N THR A 709 61.13 20.72 -24.22
CA THR A 709 60.69 19.72 -23.22
C THR A 709 61.34 18.35 -23.29
N VAL A 710 62.03 17.99 -24.39
CA VAL A 710 62.50 16.61 -24.59
C VAL A 710 63.80 16.30 -23.83
N THR A 711 64.65 17.28 -23.55
CA THR A 711 65.91 17.07 -22.81
C THR A 711 65.66 16.65 -21.35
N THR A 712 64.56 17.10 -20.74
CA THR A 712 64.21 16.76 -19.36
C THR A 712 63.68 15.33 -19.23
N VAL A 713 62.97 14.82 -20.25
CA VAL A 713 62.39 13.47 -20.22
C VAL A 713 63.40 12.39 -20.61
N LEU A 714 64.34 12.68 -21.52
CA LEU A 714 65.33 11.70 -21.95
C LEU A 714 66.52 11.57 -20.99
N ILE A 715 66.91 12.63 -20.27
CA ILE A 715 67.98 12.57 -19.26
C ILE A 715 67.44 12.07 -17.90
N ALA A 716 66.15 12.24 -17.61
CA ALA A 716 65.50 11.62 -16.45
C ALA A 716 64.92 10.20 -16.73
N GLY A 717 64.83 9.80 -18.00
CA GLY A 717 64.01 8.69 -18.50
C GLY A 717 64.46 7.27 -18.15
N GLY A 718 65.64 7.09 -17.55
CA GLY A 718 66.06 5.78 -17.01
C GLY A 718 65.60 5.54 -15.57
N ALA A 719 65.46 6.60 -14.77
CA ALA A 719 65.19 6.50 -13.33
C ALA A 719 63.72 6.77 -12.97
N THR A 720 63.01 7.61 -13.72
CA THR A 720 61.61 7.96 -13.43
C THR A 720 60.62 6.86 -13.83
N VAL A 721 60.84 6.12 -14.92
CA VAL A 721 59.97 4.99 -15.30
C VAL A 721 60.10 3.84 -14.30
N GLY A 722 61.33 3.56 -13.82
CA GLY A 722 61.57 2.60 -12.73
C GLY A 722 61.01 3.07 -11.38
N GLY A 723 61.14 4.35 -11.06
CA GLY A 723 60.59 4.94 -9.83
C GLY A 723 59.06 4.95 -9.76
N ILE A 724 58.38 5.18 -10.89
CA ILE A 724 56.91 5.17 -10.97
C ILE A 724 56.38 3.72 -10.91
N ALA A 725 57.09 2.75 -11.51
CA ALA A 725 56.75 1.32 -11.40
C ALA A 725 56.99 0.78 -9.98
N LEU A 726 58.07 1.19 -9.32
CA LEU A 726 58.34 0.85 -7.91
C LEU A 726 57.36 1.53 -6.95
N ALA A 727 56.97 2.79 -7.20
CA ALA A 727 56.00 3.49 -6.38
C ALA A 727 54.59 2.90 -6.50
N THR A 728 54.20 2.46 -7.70
CA THR A 728 52.90 1.77 -7.92
C THR A 728 52.88 0.38 -7.31
N THR A 729 53.97 -0.40 -7.40
CA THR A 729 54.08 -1.71 -6.73
C THR A 729 54.16 -1.58 -5.20
N ALA A 730 54.91 -0.61 -4.67
CA ALA A 730 54.95 -0.34 -3.23
C ALA A 730 53.60 0.11 -2.68
N LYS A 731 52.87 0.96 -3.42
CA LYS A 731 51.51 1.39 -3.06
C LYS A 731 50.52 0.22 -3.09
N SER A 732 50.56 -0.63 -4.12
CA SER A 732 49.72 -1.83 -4.17
C SER A 732 50.04 -2.82 -3.05
N ALA A 733 51.32 -3.01 -2.69
CA ALA A 733 51.71 -3.87 -1.58
C ALA A 733 51.26 -3.32 -0.21
N TYR A 734 51.34 -2.00 -0.02
CA TYR A 734 50.83 -1.33 1.18
C TYR A 734 49.30 -1.44 1.30
N GLU A 735 48.59 -1.20 0.20
CA GLU A 735 47.12 -1.32 0.14
C GLU A 735 46.66 -2.77 0.36
N GLU A 736 47.41 -3.77 -0.13
CA GLU A 736 47.10 -5.19 0.09
C GLU A 736 47.34 -5.61 1.54
N ASN A 737 48.42 -5.15 2.16
CA ASN A 737 48.70 -5.42 3.58
C ASN A 737 47.67 -4.75 4.50
N LYS A 738 47.23 -3.53 4.16
CA LYS A 738 46.15 -2.86 4.86
C LYS A 738 44.83 -3.64 4.73
N TRP A 739 44.51 -4.11 3.52
CA TRP A 739 43.30 -4.89 3.26
C TRP A 739 43.31 -6.23 4.01
N ALA A 740 44.43 -6.96 4.00
CA ALA A 740 44.56 -8.24 4.72
C ALA A 740 44.37 -8.08 6.25
N ASN A 741 44.85 -6.97 6.82
CA ASN A 741 44.65 -6.67 8.24
C ASN A 741 43.20 -6.28 8.56
N GLU A 742 42.53 -5.56 7.66
CA GLU A 742 41.11 -5.21 7.78
C GLU A 742 40.20 -6.44 7.64
N GLU A 743 40.53 -7.36 6.72
CA GLU A 743 39.83 -8.63 6.52
C GLU A 743 39.98 -9.55 7.74
N TRP A 744 41.21 -9.72 8.24
CA TRP A 744 41.45 -10.52 9.44
C TRP A 744 40.77 -9.97 10.69
N ALA A 745 40.73 -8.65 10.87
CA ALA A 745 40.02 -8.01 11.97
C ALA A 745 38.50 -8.20 11.85
N TYR A 746 37.96 -8.16 10.63
CA TYR A 746 36.56 -8.41 10.35
C TYR A 746 36.18 -9.86 10.66
N GLU A 747 36.92 -10.85 10.16
CA GLU A 747 36.67 -12.27 10.41
C GLU A 747 36.70 -12.63 11.90
N ASN A 748 37.71 -12.16 12.64
CA ASN A 748 37.77 -12.34 14.10
C ASN A 748 36.62 -11.67 14.85
N SER A 749 36.14 -10.52 14.36
CA SER A 749 35.00 -9.82 14.98
C SER A 749 33.68 -10.54 14.72
N LYS A 750 33.54 -11.14 13.54
CA LYS A 750 32.39 -11.95 13.13
C LYS A 750 32.31 -13.24 13.95
N GLU A 751 33.42 -13.96 14.08
CA GLU A 751 33.50 -15.21 14.86
C GLU A 751 33.14 -14.98 16.34
N ARG A 752 33.65 -13.90 16.96
CA ARG A 752 33.30 -13.53 18.34
C ARG A 752 31.84 -13.10 18.52
N GLN A 753 31.23 -12.51 17.48
CA GLN A 753 29.81 -12.15 17.51
C GLN A 753 28.92 -13.39 17.36
N GLU A 754 29.31 -14.33 16.51
CA GLU A 754 28.63 -15.61 16.33
C GLU A 754 28.71 -16.47 17.60
N GLU A 755 29.87 -16.52 18.25
CA GLU A 755 30.06 -17.23 19.53
C GLU A 755 29.20 -16.63 20.65
N LYS A 756 29.18 -15.30 20.80
CA LYS A 756 28.30 -14.62 21.77
C LYS A 756 26.82 -14.79 21.47
N ALA A 757 26.43 -14.73 20.19
CA ALA A 757 25.04 -14.96 19.78
C ALA A 757 24.61 -16.40 20.09
N TYR A 758 25.50 -17.36 19.92
CA TYR A 758 25.28 -18.75 20.28
C TYR A 758 25.12 -18.93 21.80
N GLU A 759 26.01 -18.34 22.62
CA GLU A 759 25.91 -18.41 24.09
C GLU A 759 24.61 -17.79 24.63
N ILE A 760 24.22 -16.61 24.12
CA ILE A 760 22.97 -15.93 24.50
C ILE A 760 21.74 -16.75 24.07
N SER A 761 21.79 -17.38 22.90
CA SER A 761 20.70 -18.23 22.42
C SER A 761 20.57 -19.50 23.26
N LYS A 762 21.71 -20.10 23.65
CA LYS A 762 21.75 -21.28 24.52
C LYS A 762 21.17 -21.00 25.90
N ASP A 763 21.58 -19.91 26.55
CA ASP A 763 21.08 -19.53 27.89
C ASP A 763 19.55 -19.26 27.89
N LYS A 764 19.06 -18.58 26.85
CA LYS A 764 17.61 -18.37 26.66
C LYS A 764 16.85 -19.67 26.44
N TYR A 765 17.46 -20.62 25.73
CA TYR A 765 16.85 -21.91 25.43
C TYR A 765 16.82 -22.81 26.67
N ASP A 766 17.92 -22.89 27.43
CA ASP A 766 18.01 -23.65 28.68
C ASP A 766 16.99 -23.15 29.72
N LYS A 767 16.78 -21.83 29.77
CA LYS A 767 15.73 -21.22 30.59
C LYS A 767 14.32 -21.60 30.11
N ALA A 768 14.07 -21.61 28.81
CA ALA A 768 12.78 -22.00 28.25
C ALA A 768 12.47 -23.49 28.52
N VAL A 769 13.48 -24.37 28.45
CA VAL A 769 13.35 -25.79 28.82
C VAL A 769 12.96 -25.92 30.31
N THR A 770 13.62 -25.18 31.19
CA THR A 770 13.30 -25.17 32.63
C THR A 770 11.86 -24.69 32.90
N ASP A 771 11.41 -23.66 32.18
CA ASP A 771 10.04 -23.14 32.28
C ASP A 771 9.00 -24.16 31.76
N ILE A 772 9.32 -24.90 30.70
CA ILE A 772 8.47 -25.99 30.17
C ILE A 772 8.35 -27.12 31.19
N GLU A 773 9.44 -27.57 31.80
CA GLU A 773 9.41 -28.61 32.83
C GLU A 773 8.59 -28.20 34.06
N ALA A 774 8.63 -26.91 34.44
CA ALA A 774 7.80 -26.38 35.52
C ALA A 774 6.31 -26.37 35.15
N ILE A 775 5.97 -26.07 33.90
CA ILE A 775 4.60 -26.14 33.38
C ILE A 775 4.11 -27.59 33.33
N GLU A 776 4.95 -28.54 32.91
CA GLU A 776 4.61 -29.97 32.90
C GLU A 776 4.31 -30.46 34.31
N ARG A 777 5.16 -30.14 35.28
CA ARG A 777 4.95 -30.52 36.69
C ARG A 777 3.63 -29.98 37.23
N LYS A 778 3.33 -28.70 36.97
CA LYS A 778 2.08 -28.07 37.40
C LYS A 778 0.86 -28.67 36.69
N ARG A 779 0.96 -28.96 35.39
CA ARG A 779 -0.11 -29.62 34.64
C ARG A 779 -0.40 -31.00 35.21
N ASP A 780 0.63 -31.78 35.53
CA ASP A 780 0.46 -33.13 36.08
C ASP A 780 -0.13 -33.08 37.50
N GLU A 781 0.23 -32.08 38.31
CA GLU A 781 -0.42 -31.78 39.60
C GLU A 781 -1.91 -31.40 39.42
N ASP A 782 -2.22 -30.53 38.46
CA ASP A 782 -3.59 -30.07 38.18
C ASP A 782 -4.46 -31.20 37.58
N LEU A 783 -3.90 -32.06 36.71
CA LEU A 783 -4.56 -33.25 36.18
C LEU A 783 -4.85 -34.27 37.29
N SER A 784 -3.92 -34.45 38.23
CA SER A 784 -4.15 -35.30 39.40
C SER A 784 -5.25 -34.75 40.30
N ALA A 785 -5.32 -33.43 40.50
CA ALA A 785 -6.39 -32.78 41.25
C ALA A 785 -7.75 -32.90 40.54
N LEU A 786 -7.78 -32.78 39.20
CA LEU A 786 -8.97 -32.93 38.39
C LEU A 786 -9.49 -34.38 38.40
N ASP A 787 -8.60 -35.36 38.29
CA ASP A 787 -8.94 -36.79 38.38
C ASP A 787 -9.49 -37.13 39.77
N THR A 788 -8.90 -36.56 40.82
CA THR A 788 -9.43 -36.67 42.19
C THR A 788 -10.85 -36.09 42.29
N HIS A 789 -11.06 -34.86 41.82
CA HIS A 789 -12.37 -34.20 41.86
C HIS A 789 -13.43 -34.92 41.00
N PHE A 790 -13.04 -35.46 39.84
CA PHE A 790 -13.90 -36.24 38.97
C PHE A 790 -14.30 -37.55 39.63
N ASN A 791 -13.36 -38.27 40.26
CA ASN A 791 -13.65 -39.49 41.00
C ASN A 791 -14.55 -39.23 42.22
N GLU A 792 -14.47 -38.06 42.83
CA GLU A 792 -15.38 -37.61 43.91
C GLU A 792 -16.78 -37.24 43.41
N THR A 793 -16.90 -36.65 42.21
CA THR A 793 -18.19 -36.20 41.65
C THR A 793 -18.91 -37.27 40.81
N LYS A 794 -18.18 -38.24 40.27
CA LYS A 794 -18.71 -39.36 39.46
C LYS A 794 -19.85 -40.12 40.15
N PRO A 795 -19.79 -40.46 41.45
CA PRO A 795 -20.91 -41.13 42.13
C PRO A 795 -22.19 -40.27 42.17
N ALA A 796 -22.06 -38.95 42.31
CA ALA A 796 -23.21 -38.05 42.33
C ALA A 796 -23.85 -37.91 40.93
N ILE A 797 -23.02 -37.85 39.88
CA ILE A 797 -23.49 -37.82 38.49
C ILE A 797 -24.16 -39.14 38.13
N MET A 798 -23.54 -40.27 38.48
CA MET A 798 -24.11 -41.61 38.24
C MET A 798 -25.44 -41.78 38.97
N LYS A 799 -25.57 -41.27 40.20
CA LYS A 799 -26.83 -41.28 40.94
C LYS A 799 -27.93 -40.47 40.24
N VAL A 800 -27.62 -39.28 39.73
CA VAL A 800 -28.60 -38.46 38.95
C VAL A 800 -29.00 -39.15 37.65
N VAL A 801 -28.08 -39.87 37.02
CA VAL A 801 -28.33 -40.63 35.79
C VAL A 801 -29.17 -41.88 36.09
N GLU A 802 -28.88 -42.63 37.17
CA GLU A 802 -29.69 -43.76 37.65
C GLU A 802 -31.10 -43.32 38.06
N ASP A 803 -31.21 -42.21 38.80
CA ASP A 803 -32.49 -41.63 39.23
C ASP A 803 -33.36 -41.18 38.03
N LYS A 804 -32.74 -40.83 36.88
CA LYS A 804 -33.45 -40.49 35.64
C LYS A 804 -33.75 -41.69 34.74
N LEU A 805 -32.83 -42.65 34.64
CA LEU A 805 -33.02 -43.91 33.87
C LEU A 805 -34.10 -44.82 34.48
N LEU A 806 -34.36 -44.72 35.79
CA LEU A 806 -35.47 -45.41 36.44
C LEU A 806 -36.85 -44.81 36.13
N VAL A 807 -36.91 -43.61 35.55
CA VAL A 807 -38.16 -42.88 35.25
C VAL A 807 -38.51 -42.95 33.78
N GLU A 808 -37.53 -43.01 32.89
CA GLU A 808 -37.71 -43.07 31.44
C GLU A 808 -36.83 -44.21 30.91
N GLU A 809 -37.42 -45.31 30.43
CA GLU A 809 -36.72 -46.48 29.86
C GLU A 809 -36.01 -46.14 28.52
N ASP A 810 -35.18 -45.10 28.49
CA ASP A 810 -34.51 -44.63 27.28
C ASP A 810 -33.03 -45.04 27.25
N SER A 811 -32.76 -46.11 26.50
CA SER A 811 -31.41 -46.67 26.29
C SER A 811 -30.43 -45.74 25.56
N SER A 812 -30.91 -44.63 24.99
CA SER A 812 -30.07 -43.65 24.29
C SER A 812 -29.14 -42.87 25.23
N LEU A 813 -29.61 -42.56 26.45
CA LEU A 813 -28.83 -41.86 27.48
C LEU A 813 -27.62 -42.66 27.95
N LEU A 814 -27.73 -43.99 28.00
CA LEU A 814 -26.61 -44.86 28.36
C LEU A 814 -25.51 -44.83 27.28
N SER A 815 -25.89 -44.69 26.01
CA SER A 815 -24.95 -44.56 24.90
C SER A 815 -24.23 -43.20 24.90
N GLU A 816 -24.92 -42.13 25.27
CA GLU A 816 -24.34 -40.78 25.39
C GLU A 816 -23.39 -40.67 26.59
N VAL A 817 -23.74 -41.28 27.73
CA VAL A 817 -22.85 -41.36 28.90
C VAL A 817 -21.60 -42.17 28.58
N THR A 818 -21.74 -43.28 27.84
CA THR A 818 -20.60 -44.09 27.38
C THR A 818 -19.73 -43.34 26.37
N ALA A 819 -20.34 -42.55 25.48
CA ALA A 819 -19.61 -41.70 24.53
C ALA A 819 -18.87 -40.55 25.22
N LEU A 820 -19.46 -39.96 26.27
CA LEU A 820 -18.86 -38.91 27.08
C LEU A 820 -17.66 -39.44 27.88
N ASP A 821 -17.79 -40.62 28.50
CA ASP A 821 -16.69 -41.31 29.21
C ASP A 821 -15.54 -41.65 28.24
N LYS A 822 -15.86 -42.07 27.01
CA LYS A 822 -14.87 -42.36 25.97
C LYS A 822 -14.19 -41.09 25.43
N ALA A 823 -14.92 -39.98 25.32
CA ALA A 823 -14.38 -38.68 24.90
C ALA A 823 -13.49 -38.04 25.98
N LEU A 824 -13.85 -38.17 27.26
CA LEU A 824 -13.04 -37.72 28.39
C LEU A 824 -11.75 -38.54 28.53
N ASN A 825 -11.82 -39.87 28.39
CA ASN A 825 -10.63 -40.72 28.37
C ASN A 825 -9.72 -40.44 27.15
N LYS A 826 -10.27 -39.96 26.04
CA LYS A 826 -9.50 -39.52 24.85
C LYS A 826 -8.89 -38.13 25.04
N ALA A 827 -9.56 -37.22 25.76
CA ALA A 827 -9.05 -35.90 26.11
C ALA A 827 -7.93 -35.95 27.17
N ALA A 828 -7.88 -37.03 27.98
CA ALA A 828 -6.78 -37.31 28.90
C ALA A 828 -5.51 -37.87 28.24
N ALA A 829 -5.53 -38.17 26.93
CA ALA A 829 -4.33 -38.57 26.19
C ALA A 829 -3.53 -37.33 25.76
N PRO A 830 -2.23 -37.24 26.07
CA PRO A 830 -1.46 -36.01 25.87
C PRO A 830 -1.23 -35.69 24.38
N PRO A 831 -1.11 -34.40 24.00
CA PRO A 831 -0.67 -33.99 22.67
C PRO A 831 0.85 -34.21 22.60
N ILE A 832 1.23 -35.44 22.25
CA ILE A 832 2.62 -35.91 22.15
C ILE A 832 3.40 -35.20 21.03
N ASP A 833 2.70 -34.67 20.02
CA ASP A 833 3.30 -34.24 18.75
C ASP A 833 4.15 -32.96 18.86
N ILE A 834 3.71 -31.96 19.61
CA ILE A 834 4.44 -30.68 19.76
C ILE A 834 5.71 -30.88 20.60
N ILE A 835 5.65 -31.77 21.59
CA ILE A 835 6.77 -32.05 22.51
C ILE A 835 7.82 -32.92 21.82
N GLN A 836 7.40 -33.89 21.00
CA GLN A 836 8.31 -34.65 20.14
C GLN A 836 8.98 -33.77 19.09
N GLU A 837 8.27 -32.79 18.54
CA GLU A 837 8.84 -31.80 17.62
C GLU A 837 9.92 -30.93 18.28
N VAL A 838 9.69 -30.48 19.52
CA VAL A 838 10.67 -29.70 20.30
C VAL A 838 11.89 -30.54 20.67
N ARG A 839 11.73 -31.80 21.10
CA ARG A 839 12.86 -32.71 21.37
C ARG A 839 13.66 -33.05 20.11
N ALA A 840 12.99 -33.28 18.98
CA ALA A 840 13.66 -33.54 17.70
C ALA A 840 14.49 -32.32 17.24
N LYS A 841 14.01 -31.09 17.48
CA LYS A 841 14.78 -29.87 17.22
C LYS A 841 15.99 -29.71 18.15
N LEU A 842 15.88 -30.17 19.41
CA LEU A 842 16.99 -30.17 20.38
C LEU A 842 18.14 -31.10 19.94
N ASP A 843 17.79 -32.31 19.51
CA ASP A 843 18.75 -33.31 19.02
C ASP A 843 19.42 -32.86 17.72
N ALA A 844 18.71 -32.14 16.86
CA ALA A 844 19.27 -31.56 15.64
C ALA A 844 20.31 -30.45 15.94
N VAL A 845 20.08 -29.61 16.94
CA VAL A 845 20.99 -28.51 17.34
C VAL A 845 22.24 -29.04 18.03
N SER A 846 22.14 -30.10 18.84
CA SER A 846 23.29 -30.72 19.51
C SER A 846 24.21 -31.45 18.54
N THR A 847 23.65 -32.10 17.51
CA THR A 847 24.39 -32.85 16.48
C THR A 847 25.15 -31.93 15.51
N ALA A 848 24.65 -30.71 15.25
CA ALA A 848 25.28 -29.74 14.35
C ALA A 848 26.64 -29.19 14.86
N LYS A 849 26.93 -29.32 16.17
CA LYS A 849 28.19 -28.85 16.78
C LYS A 849 29.31 -29.91 16.73
N SER A 850 28.97 -31.19 16.64
CA SER A 850 29.98 -32.26 16.58
C SER A 850 30.64 -32.42 15.20
N SER A 851 30.12 -31.75 14.16
CA SER A 851 30.59 -31.88 12.77
C SER A 851 31.48 -30.73 12.29
N THR A 852 31.82 -29.76 13.15
CA THR A 852 32.58 -28.53 12.81
C THR A 852 33.96 -28.45 13.49
N GLU A 853 34.65 -29.57 13.71
CA GLU A 853 36.10 -29.55 14.01
C GLU A 853 36.91 -29.51 12.70
N LEU A 854 37.57 -28.38 12.43
CA LEU A 854 38.54 -28.17 11.35
C LEU A 854 39.95 -27.89 11.94
N PRO A 855 41.03 -28.12 11.17
CA PRO A 855 42.31 -28.64 11.69
C PRO A 855 43.16 -27.62 12.45
N GLU A 856 43.97 -28.13 13.36
CA GLU A 856 44.96 -27.36 14.12
C GLU A 856 45.90 -26.54 13.21
N LYS A 857 46.12 -25.30 13.64
CA LYS A 857 46.94 -24.24 13.04
C LYS A 857 48.38 -24.69 12.71
N PRO A 858 48.98 -24.31 11.57
CA PRO A 858 50.43 -24.45 11.40
C PRO A 858 51.15 -23.40 12.27
N GLN A 859 52.03 -23.85 13.16
CA GLN A 859 52.93 -22.99 13.94
C GLN A 859 53.86 -22.22 12.99
N LYS A 860 53.93 -20.90 13.19
CA LYS A 860 54.78 -20.00 12.43
C LYS A 860 56.01 -19.67 13.29
N ASP A 861 57.14 -20.30 12.97
CA ASP A 861 58.44 -19.98 13.56
C ASP A 861 58.86 -18.55 13.20
N VAL A 862 59.14 -17.75 14.23
CA VAL A 862 59.69 -16.41 14.12
C VAL A 862 61.20 -16.53 13.98
N VAL A 863 61.72 -16.32 12.78
CA VAL A 863 63.17 -16.11 12.57
C VAL A 863 63.46 -14.62 12.74
N HIS A 864 64.16 -14.28 13.82
CA HIS A 864 64.90 -13.03 13.95
C HIS A 864 66.23 -13.15 13.20
N SER A 865 66.54 -12.19 12.33
CA SER A 865 67.93 -11.90 11.98
C SER A 865 68.13 -10.40 11.82
N GLU A 866 68.79 -9.82 12.82
CA GLU A 866 69.62 -8.62 12.68
C GLU A 866 70.85 -8.99 11.85
N ASN A 867 71.21 -8.14 10.87
CA ASN A 867 72.60 -7.70 10.63
C ASN A 867 72.71 -6.74 9.43
N ASP A 868 73.17 -5.54 9.76
CA ASP A 868 74.13 -4.66 9.07
C ASP A 868 74.52 -4.86 7.59
N LEU A 869 74.36 -3.74 6.87
CA LEU A 869 75.35 -3.01 6.06
C LEU A 869 76.19 -3.75 4.99
N THR A 870 76.05 -3.19 3.77
CA THR A 870 77.06 -2.91 2.72
C THR A 870 77.12 -3.83 1.48
N ILE A 871 77.27 -3.15 0.34
CA ILE A 871 77.93 -3.56 -0.92
C ILE A 871 77.03 -3.84 -2.14
N GLU A 872 76.90 -2.78 -2.95
CA GLU A 872 77.02 -2.75 -4.42
C GLU A 872 77.58 -4.01 -5.12
N LYS A 873 77.14 -4.23 -6.36
CA LYS A 873 77.62 -5.19 -7.38
C LYS A 873 77.05 -6.60 -7.30
N LYS A 874 76.02 -6.82 -8.13
CA LYS A 874 76.16 -7.72 -9.28
C LYS A 874 75.29 -7.22 -10.43
N VAL A 875 75.93 -6.40 -11.28
CA VAL A 875 75.79 -6.54 -12.72
C VAL A 875 76.20 -7.97 -13.05
N GLN A 876 75.23 -8.81 -13.42
CA GLN A 876 75.34 -9.75 -14.54
C GLN A 876 73.93 -10.12 -15.01
#